data_AF-M4NMN8-F1
#
_entry.id   AF-M4NMN8-F1
#
_cell.length_a   1.000
_cell.length_b   1.000
_cell.length_c   1.000
_cell.angle_alpha   90.00
_cell.angle_beta   90.00
_cell.angle_gamma   90.00
#
_symmetry.space_group_name_H-M   'P 1'
#
loop_
_entity.id
_entity.type
_entity.pdbx_description
1 polymer ?
#
loop_
_entity_poly.entity_id
_entity_poly.type
_entity_poly.pdbx_seq_one_letter_code
_entity_poly.pdbx_strand_id
1 'polypeptide(L)'
;MALNIANERLRNLRVDWRDLLPLAGGTALLLLGLFCAWQTWLIADEGNAVRRVHLAQDEAVRALAAEIASQRGAVEKVLASVDPATLMSDPAQSAAALRRQLPQAKKLELYSGELTEVLKANYREFGYAKAAQLMAAQSAEGLPLAQSVSYGNGDRRLSLVIPLGPPQRAQAWAWVELPFAPLRQRFDAISPAGGRLDLRQGDDRGYVQLLSHGTRSAEAEATGKPVAGSVFSVGAGLPGAFIVLPRWWLLSGLLALLGLGGGGYLLRLRQRWKALPEVEEPEVPLPARQTAPARAKPPEPPEPPAAAPVVGVDPSIFRAYDVRGVVGKTLNKEVAHALGQSIGTLMVEKGLREIVVGRDGRLSGPELAAALADGLREAGVDVIDIGAVPTPVVYYATYRFNTGCGVAVTGSHNPPDYNGFKIVVGGQTLAEGAIQDLYQRIAGGALASGGGGGLRQVDVAPDYIEKIIADVLAERRLKVVVDCGNGIPGAIAPQVLEGVGCEVVPLYCDVDGSFPNHHPDPSDPHNLEDLIIAVRQTGADLGLAFDGDGDRLGVVTRSGEIVYPDRLLMLFARDVLSRQPGATVIYDVKCTSHLKGQILDAGGSPLMWRTGHSLIKAKMRETQAELAGEMSGHFFFKERWYGFDDGIYAAARLLEILAGDLQGRSAEQIFATLPKSVSTPELKVELAEGEHYRFMDQLRQQASFEDASLITIDGVRADWPDGWGLVRASNTTPVLVLRFEADDPVALKRIQQLFRRQLLAVNPGLKLPF
;
A
#
# COMPACT_ATOMS: atom_id res chain seq x y z
N MET A 1 17.79 -59.09 -35.71
CA MET A 1 16.63 -59.99 -35.59
C MET A 1 15.65 -59.54 -34.49
N ALA A 2 16.07 -59.32 -33.24
CA ALA A 2 15.19 -58.85 -32.16
C ALA A 2 14.41 -57.54 -32.45
N LEU A 3 15.01 -56.56 -33.15
CA LEU A 3 14.32 -55.30 -33.50
C LEU A 3 13.13 -55.48 -34.48
N ASN A 4 13.15 -56.47 -35.38
CA ASN A 4 12.01 -56.68 -36.28
C ASN A 4 10.79 -57.24 -35.53
N ILE A 5 11.03 -58.13 -34.57
CA ILE A 5 9.98 -58.73 -33.72
C ILE A 5 9.32 -57.67 -32.82
N ALA A 6 10.08 -56.68 -32.34
CA ALA A 6 9.53 -55.54 -31.60
C ALA A 6 8.63 -54.64 -32.47
N ASN A 7 9.07 -54.33 -33.69
CA ASN A 7 8.30 -53.51 -34.64
C ASN A 7 7.03 -54.22 -35.16
N GLU A 8 7.02 -55.56 -35.26
CA GLU A 8 5.80 -56.31 -35.57
C GLU A 8 4.81 -56.36 -34.40
N ARG A 9 5.29 -56.45 -33.14
CA ARG A 9 4.41 -56.41 -31.96
C ARG A 9 3.71 -55.06 -31.77
N LEU A 10 4.41 -53.94 -32.01
CA LEU A 10 3.80 -52.61 -31.96
C LEU A 10 2.77 -52.37 -33.09
N ARG A 11 2.97 -52.96 -34.27
CA ARG A 11 2.01 -52.87 -35.39
C ARG A 11 0.69 -53.63 -35.15
N ASN A 12 0.65 -54.57 -34.21
CA ASN A 12 -0.50 -55.43 -33.96
C ASN A 12 -1.29 -55.11 -32.67
N LEU A 13 -1.00 -53.99 -31.99
CA LEU A 13 -1.80 -53.48 -30.87
C LEU A 13 -3.14 -52.89 -31.37
N ARG A 14 -4.10 -53.78 -31.69
CA ARG A 14 -5.51 -53.40 -31.88
C ARG A 14 -6.14 -53.13 -30.52
N VAL A 15 -6.16 -51.86 -30.11
CA VAL A 15 -6.95 -51.40 -28.97
C VAL A 15 -8.43 -51.68 -29.24
N ASP A 16 -9.07 -52.50 -28.40
CA ASP A 16 -10.50 -52.77 -28.55
C ASP A 16 -11.34 -51.63 -27.95
N TRP A 17 -11.54 -50.61 -28.77
CA TRP A 17 -12.39 -49.47 -28.48
C TRP A 17 -13.84 -49.85 -28.13
N ARG A 18 -14.30 -51.06 -28.48
CA ARG A 18 -15.67 -51.51 -28.17
C ARG A 18 -15.87 -51.85 -26.70
N ASP A 19 -14.85 -52.36 -25.99
CA ASP A 19 -14.93 -52.60 -24.54
C ASP A 19 -14.47 -51.37 -23.73
N LEU A 20 -13.59 -50.55 -24.32
CA LEU A 20 -13.05 -49.33 -23.68
C LEU A 20 -14.01 -48.13 -23.71
N LEU A 21 -14.73 -47.86 -24.80
CA LEU A 21 -15.63 -46.70 -24.88
C LEU A 21 -16.82 -46.78 -23.91
N PRO A 22 -17.53 -47.92 -23.75
CA PRO A 22 -18.61 -48.05 -22.76
C PRO A 22 -18.09 -48.00 -21.31
N LEU A 23 -16.88 -48.51 -21.07
CA LEU A 23 -16.21 -48.39 -19.77
C LEU A 23 -15.87 -46.92 -19.45
N ALA A 24 -15.21 -46.22 -20.37
CA ALA A 24 -14.79 -44.84 -20.18
C ALA A 24 -16.01 -43.92 -20.02
N GLY A 25 -17.01 -44.04 -20.91
CA GLY A 25 -18.25 -43.27 -20.83
C GLY A 25 -19.09 -43.61 -19.59
N GLY A 26 -19.19 -44.89 -19.23
CA GLY A 26 -19.90 -45.33 -18.02
C GLY A 26 -19.26 -44.79 -16.74
N THR A 27 -17.93 -44.91 -16.62
CA THR A 27 -17.16 -44.36 -15.49
C THR A 27 -17.25 -42.84 -15.44
N ALA A 28 -17.14 -42.14 -16.58
CA ALA A 28 -17.25 -40.69 -16.63
C ALA A 28 -18.64 -40.20 -16.18
N LEU A 29 -19.72 -40.86 -16.61
CA LEU A 29 -21.08 -40.52 -16.16
C LEU A 29 -21.31 -40.84 -14.68
N LEU A 30 -20.76 -41.93 -14.14
CA LEU A 30 -20.80 -42.20 -12.70
C LEU A 30 -20.06 -41.13 -11.89
N LEU A 31 -18.85 -40.74 -12.31
CA LEU A 31 -18.08 -39.68 -11.65
C LEU A 31 -18.80 -38.33 -11.72
N LEU A 32 -19.40 -37.99 -12.87
CA LEU A 32 -20.22 -36.79 -13.03
C LEU A 32 -21.48 -36.85 -12.15
N GLY A 33 -22.14 -38.00 -12.05
CA GLY A 33 -23.29 -38.21 -11.18
C GLY A 33 -22.96 -38.06 -9.70
N LEU A 34 -21.83 -38.63 -9.25
CA LEU A 34 -21.30 -38.46 -7.88
C LEU A 34 -20.92 -37.00 -7.61
N PHE A 35 -20.28 -36.32 -8.56
CA PHE A 35 -19.97 -34.89 -8.46
C PHE A 35 -21.26 -34.06 -8.31
N CYS A 36 -22.28 -34.29 -9.15
CA CYS A 36 -23.57 -33.62 -9.04
C CYS A 36 -24.29 -33.91 -7.70
N ALA A 37 -24.17 -35.14 -7.15
CA ALA A 37 -24.71 -35.49 -5.84
C ALA A 37 -24.03 -34.70 -4.72
N TRP A 38 -22.69 -34.63 -4.74
CA TRP A 38 -21.90 -33.85 -3.78
C TRP A 38 -22.20 -32.35 -3.88
N GLN A 39 -22.32 -31.80 -5.09
CA GLN A 39 -22.73 -30.42 -5.34
C GLN A 39 -24.15 -30.13 -4.84
N THR A 40 -25.09 -31.08 -4.99
CA THR A 40 -26.45 -30.97 -4.44
C THR A 40 -26.44 -30.89 -2.91
N TRP A 41 -25.60 -31.70 -2.25
CA TRP A 41 -25.42 -31.65 -0.80
C TRP A 41 -24.81 -30.32 -0.35
N LEU A 42 -23.80 -29.79 -1.06
CA LEU A 42 -23.23 -28.48 -0.77
C LEU A 42 -24.26 -27.34 -0.89
N ILE A 43 -25.09 -27.33 -1.94
CA ILE A 43 -26.19 -26.35 -2.11
C ILE A 43 -27.18 -26.42 -0.92
N ALA A 44 -27.46 -27.62 -0.40
CA ALA A 44 -28.38 -27.80 0.72
C ALA A 44 -27.78 -27.42 2.09
N ASP A 45 -26.47 -27.61 2.31
CA ASP A 45 -25.80 -27.17 3.54
C ASP A 45 -25.49 -25.66 3.53
N GLU A 46 -25.15 -25.05 2.38
CA GLU A 46 -24.88 -23.60 2.23
C GLU A 46 -26.01 -22.77 2.86
N GLY A 47 -27.27 -23.03 2.49
CA GLY A 47 -28.43 -22.30 3.02
C GLY A 47 -28.67 -22.49 4.53
N ASN A 48 -28.29 -23.64 5.09
CA ASN A 48 -28.36 -23.88 6.53
C ASN A 48 -27.18 -23.20 7.26
N ALA A 49 -25.98 -23.18 6.66
CA ALA A 49 -24.81 -22.53 7.20
C ALA A 49 -24.99 -21.01 7.27
N VAL A 50 -25.46 -20.37 6.19
CA VAL A 50 -25.79 -18.93 6.14
C VAL A 50 -26.74 -18.55 7.28
N ARG A 51 -27.83 -19.31 7.48
CA ARG A 51 -28.79 -19.06 8.56
C ARG A 51 -28.14 -19.14 9.96
N ARG A 52 -27.22 -20.09 10.19
CA ARG A 52 -26.50 -20.21 11.47
C ARG A 52 -25.60 -18.99 11.73
N VAL A 53 -24.91 -18.48 10.71
CA VAL A 53 -24.07 -17.28 10.81
C VAL A 53 -24.90 -16.04 11.14
N HIS A 54 -26.04 -15.85 10.48
CA HIS A 54 -26.95 -14.72 10.77
C HIS A 54 -27.55 -14.76 12.17
N LEU A 55 -27.83 -15.96 12.72
CA LEU A 55 -28.26 -16.12 14.12
C LEU A 55 -27.15 -15.75 15.11
N ALA A 56 -25.90 -16.14 14.84
CA ALA A 56 -24.74 -15.76 15.64
C ALA A 56 -24.46 -14.25 15.58
N GLN A 57 -24.67 -13.63 14.41
CA GLN A 57 -24.61 -12.18 14.24
C GLN A 57 -25.66 -11.45 15.10
N ASP A 58 -26.91 -11.95 15.14
CA ASP A 58 -27.97 -11.40 16.00
C ASP A 58 -27.67 -11.58 17.50
N GLU A 59 -27.04 -12.68 17.87
CA GLU A 59 -26.56 -12.92 19.23
C GLU A 59 -25.45 -11.94 19.62
N ALA A 60 -24.47 -11.72 18.74
CA ALA A 60 -23.38 -10.76 18.94
C ALA A 60 -23.90 -9.32 19.09
N VAL A 61 -24.84 -8.89 18.24
CA VAL A 61 -25.47 -7.57 18.36
C VAL A 61 -26.13 -7.40 19.74
N ARG A 62 -26.91 -8.39 20.20
CA ARG A 62 -27.57 -8.34 21.51
C ARG A 62 -26.57 -8.34 22.67
N ALA A 63 -25.54 -9.20 22.62
CA ALA A 63 -24.54 -9.33 23.67
C ALA A 63 -23.69 -8.06 23.82
N LEU A 64 -23.28 -7.45 22.69
CA LEU A 64 -22.53 -6.20 22.69
C LEU A 64 -23.38 -5.02 23.16
N ALA A 65 -24.63 -4.90 22.69
CA ALA A 65 -25.53 -3.83 23.14
C ALA A 65 -25.80 -3.91 24.65
N ALA A 66 -26.00 -5.12 25.20
CA ALA A 66 -26.17 -5.33 26.63
C ALA A 66 -24.91 -4.96 27.44
N GLU A 67 -23.71 -5.27 26.95
CA GLU A 67 -22.45 -4.89 27.60
C GLU A 67 -22.26 -3.37 27.58
N ILE A 68 -22.52 -2.69 26.46
CA ILE A 68 -22.42 -1.21 26.36
C ILE A 68 -23.43 -0.54 27.29
N ALA A 69 -24.67 -1.03 27.35
CA ALA A 69 -25.69 -0.53 28.27
C ALA A 69 -25.29 -0.73 29.75
N SER A 70 -24.70 -1.89 30.09
CA SER A 70 -24.19 -2.19 31.43
C SER A 70 -23.05 -1.25 31.84
N GLN A 71 -22.04 -1.09 30.98
CA GLN A 71 -20.91 -0.19 31.21
C GLN A 71 -21.36 1.28 31.35
N ARG A 72 -22.28 1.72 30.48
CA ARG A 72 -22.89 3.05 30.54
C ARG A 72 -23.66 3.28 31.84
N GLY A 73 -24.56 2.36 32.20
CA GLY A 73 -25.36 2.46 33.43
C GLY A 73 -24.51 2.47 34.71
N ALA A 74 -23.37 1.78 34.72
CA ALA A 74 -22.41 1.83 35.83
C ALA A 74 -21.76 3.22 35.98
N VAL A 75 -21.42 3.87 34.86
CA VAL A 75 -20.89 5.26 34.85
C VAL A 75 -21.98 6.26 35.24
N GLU A 76 -23.16 6.18 34.63
CA GLU A 76 -24.32 7.05 34.91
C GLU A 76 -24.73 7.00 36.38
N LYS A 77 -24.72 5.81 37.01
CA LYS A 77 -25.06 5.65 38.43
C LYS A 77 -24.10 6.41 39.36
N VAL A 78 -22.81 6.48 39.03
CA VAL A 78 -21.83 7.26 39.81
C VAL A 78 -22.02 8.76 39.55
N LEU A 79 -22.15 9.16 38.28
CA LEU A 79 -22.31 10.56 37.89
C LEU A 79 -23.61 11.19 38.43
N ALA A 80 -24.70 10.43 38.53
CA ALA A 80 -25.97 10.88 39.08
C ALA A 80 -25.94 11.18 40.59
N SER A 81 -24.86 10.84 41.30
CA SER A 81 -24.73 11.09 42.74
C SER A 81 -24.16 12.47 43.10
N VAL A 82 -23.83 13.31 42.11
CA VAL A 82 -23.12 14.60 42.31
C VAL A 82 -23.82 15.74 41.56
N ASP A 83 -23.86 16.92 42.17
CA ASP A 83 -24.45 18.13 41.60
C ASP A 83 -23.55 18.71 40.47
N PRO A 84 -24.05 18.81 39.21
CA PRO A 84 -23.29 19.36 38.08
C PRO A 84 -22.70 20.76 38.34
N ALA A 85 -23.39 21.61 39.11
CA ALA A 85 -22.91 22.95 39.43
C ALA A 85 -21.63 22.92 40.30
N THR A 86 -21.52 21.93 41.20
CA THR A 86 -20.33 21.74 42.05
C THR A 86 -19.17 21.07 41.32
N LEU A 87 -19.43 20.28 40.28
CA LEU A 87 -18.40 19.62 39.48
C LEU A 87 -17.58 20.60 38.64
N MET A 88 -18.21 21.68 38.16
CA MET A 88 -17.59 22.62 37.23
C MET A 88 -16.77 23.75 37.89
N SER A 89 -16.75 23.87 39.22
CA SER A 89 -15.89 24.84 39.92
C SER A 89 -14.42 24.44 39.94
N ASP A 90 -14.13 23.13 39.99
CA ASP A 90 -12.81 22.56 39.67
C ASP A 90 -13.05 21.23 38.92
N PRO A 91 -13.12 21.27 37.57
CA PRO A 91 -13.38 20.09 36.76
C PRO A 91 -12.31 19.01 36.90
N ALA A 92 -11.04 19.38 37.15
CA ALA A 92 -9.93 18.45 37.20
C ALA A 92 -9.91 17.67 38.53
N GLN A 93 -10.08 18.38 39.66
CA GLN A 93 -10.20 17.74 40.97
C GLN A 93 -11.47 16.88 41.06
N SER A 94 -12.59 17.39 40.52
CA SER A 94 -13.87 16.68 40.46
C SER A 94 -13.78 15.41 39.62
N ALA A 95 -13.16 15.47 38.44
CA ALA A 95 -12.91 14.31 37.60
C ALA A 95 -12.05 13.24 38.31
N ALA A 96 -10.99 13.68 39.02
CA ALA A 96 -10.15 12.78 39.80
C ALA A 96 -10.90 12.12 40.97
N ALA A 97 -11.83 12.83 41.62
CA ALA A 97 -12.69 12.28 42.67
C ALA A 97 -13.70 11.26 42.13
N LEU A 98 -14.39 11.58 41.04
CA LEU A 98 -15.32 10.67 40.35
C LEU A 98 -14.62 9.40 39.87
N ARG A 99 -13.40 9.53 39.31
CA ARG A 99 -12.60 8.39 38.86
C ARG A 99 -12.28 7.39 40.00
N ARG A 100 -12.11 7.85 41.24
CA ARG A 100 -11.91 6.94 42.39
C ARG A 100 -13.12 6.03 42.67
N GLN A 101 -14.31 6.47 42.28
CA GLN A 101 -15.55 5.69 42.38
C GLN A 101 -15.80 4.80 41.13
N LEU A 102 -15.07 5.03 40.04
CA LEU A 102 -15.06 4.24 38.81
C LEU A 102 -13.66 3.63 38.57
N PRO A 103 -13.21 2.67 39.38
CA PRO A 103 -11.84 2.11 39.31
C PRO A 103 -11.52 1.47 37.96
N GLN A 104 -12.52 1.03 37.20
CA GLN A 104 -12.36 0.53 35.84
C GLN A 104 -12.03 1.63 34.81
N ALA A 105 -12.33 2.91 35.10
CA ALA A 105 -12.10 4.01 34.17
C ALA A 105 -10.61 4.31 33.98
N LYS A 106 -10.15 4.22 32.73
CA LYS A 106 -8.78 4.56 32.30
C LYS A 106 -8.56 6.07 32.26
N LYS A 107 -9.62 6.83 31.93
CA LYS A 107 -9.64 8.29 31.91
C LYS A 107 -11.07 8.78 32.16
N LEU A 108 -11.20 9.94 32.79
CA LEU A 108 -12.46 10.66 32.99
C LEU A 108 -12.13 12.14 32.91
N GLU A 109 -12.82 12.88 32.06
CA GLU A 109 -12.68 14.32 31.86
C GLU A 109 -14.08 14.97 31.88
N LEU A 110 -14.17 16.20 32.38
CA LEU A 110 -15.42 16.95 32.52
C LEU A 110 -15.36 18.22 31.66
N TYR A 111 -16.49 18.54 31.02
CA TYR A 111 -16.65 19.66 30.10
C TYR A 111 -17.94 20.44 30.37
N SER A 112 -17.97 21.72 30.03
CA SER A 112 -19.15 22.59 30.09
C SER A 112 -20.24 22.14 29.13
N GLY A 113 -21.52 22.37 29.45
CA GLY A 113 -22.65 21.98 28.60
C GLY A 113 -22.60 22.55 27.17
N GLU A 114 -22.06 23.76 27.04
CA GLU A 114 -21.86 24.47 25.77
C GLU A 114 -20.58 24.04 25.01
N LEU A 115 -19.72 23.22 25.61
CA LEU A 115 -18.46 22.70 25.06
C LEU A 115 -17.51 23.78 24.50
N THR A 116 -17.56 25.00 25.05
CA THR A 116 -16.80 26.15 24.52
C THR A 116 -15.28 25.96 24.55
N GLU A 117 -14.78 25.18 25.51
CA GLU A 117 -13.39 24.77 25.61
C GLU A 117 -13.00 23.70 24.58
N VAL A 118 -13.95 22.89 24.10
CA VAL A 118 -13.73 21.97 22.97
C VAL A 118 -13.61 22.78 21.69
N LEU A 119 -14.57 23.68 21.42
CA LEU A 119 -14.57 24.57 20.25
C LEU A 119 -13.32 25.47 20.14
N LYS A 120 -12.62 25.71 21.25
CA LYS A 120 -11.38 26.51 21.32
C LYS A 120 -10.11 25.67 21.54
N ALA A 121 -10.22 24.34 21.65
CA ALA A 121 -9.08 23.48 21.91
C ALA A 121 -8.19 23.34 20.68
N ASN A 122 -6.89 23.21 20.90
CA ASN A 122 -6.00 22.61 19.91
C ASN A 122 -6.38 21.12 19.77
N TYR A 123 -7.13 20.75 18.72
CA TYR A 123 -7.63 19.38 18.53
C TYR A 123 -6.53 18.32 18.45
N ARG A 124 -5.30 18.71 18.12
CA ARG A 124 -4.15 17.82 18.14
C ARG A 124 -3.75 17.36 19.55
N GLU A 125 -3.74 18.27 20.52
CA GLU A 125 -3.48 17.94 21.93
C GLU A 125 -4.72 17.36 22.62
N PHE A 126 -5.90 17.82 22.21
CA PHE A 126 -7.17 17.40 22.78
C PHE A 126 -7.60 15.99 22.34
N GLY A 127 -7.26 15.61 21.11
CA GLY A 127 -7.63 14.36 20.44
C GLY A 127 -8.87 14.51 19.56
N TYR A 128 -8.70 14.39 18.24
CA TYR A 128 -9.76 14.54 17.23
C TYR A 128 -11.00 13.66 17.48
N ALA A 129 -10.80 12.36 17.74
CA ALA A 129 -11.92 11.44 18.02
C ALA A 129 -12.71 11.81 19.30
N LYS A 130 -12.06 12.44 20.28
CA LYS A 130 -12.72 12.94 21.50
C LYS A 130 -13.53 14.21 21.20
N ALA A 131 -12.93 15.16 20.48
CA ALA A 131 -13.62 16.38 20.04
C ALA A 131 -14.86 16.05 19.21
N ALA A 132 -14.73 15.18 18.21
CA ALA A 132 -15.85 14.75 17.36
C ALA A 132 -17.00 14.12 18.18
N GLN A 133 -16.68 13.26 19.17
CA GLN A 133 -17.69 12.63 20.01
C GLN A 133 -18.42 13.61 20.93
N LEU A 134 -17.70 14.60 21.49
CA LEU A 134 -18.29 15.65 22.31
C LEU A 134 -19.18 16.58 21.46
N MET A 135 -18.72 17.01 20.28
CA MET A 135 -19.52 17.84 19.37
C MET A 135 -20.76 17.09 18.82
N ALA A 136 -20.64 15.78 18.58
CA ALA A 136 -21.79 14.94 18.23
C ALA A 136 -22.77 14.76 19.40
N ALA A 137 -22.29 14.74 20.64
CA ALA A 137 -23.15 14.69 21.83
C ALA A 137 -24.03 15.93 21.99
N GLN A 138 -23.52 17.11 21.61
CA GLN A 138 -24.27 18.37 21.67
C GLN A 138 -25.40 18.47 20.63
N SER A 139 -25.28 17.77 19.49
CA SER A 139 -26.24 17.83 18.38
C SER A 139 -27.15 16.61 18.25
N ALA A 140 -26.96 15.56 19.05
CA ALA A 140 -27.74 14.34 18.98
C ALA A 140 -29.12 14.46 19.63
N GLU A 141 -30.18 14.08 18.91
CA GLU A 141 -31.51 13.79 19.48
C GLU A 141 -31.50 12.45 20.24
N GLY A 142 -30.76 12.35 21.34
CA GLY A 142 -30.70 11.15 22.17
C GLY A 142 -29.45 11.03 23.04
N LEU A 143 -29.17 9.80 23.51
CA LEU A 143 -27.95 9.50 24.26
C LEU A 143 -26.74 9.47 23.31
N PRO A 144 -25.62 10.14 23.63
CA PRO A 144 -24.43 10.14 22.79
C PRO A 144 -23.88 8.72 22.59
N LEU A 145 -23.60 8.34 21.34
CA LEU A 145 -23.18 6.98 21.01
C LEU A 145 -21.79 6.66 21.58
N ALA A 146 -21.65 5.42 22.07
CA ALA A 146 -20.36 4.86 22.44
C ALA A 146 -19.50 4.60 21.19
N GLN A 147 -18.19 4.85 21.27
CA GLN A 147 -17.25 4.56 20.18
C GLN A 147 -15.98 3.87 20.72
N SER A 148 -15.14 3.39 19.80
CA SER A 148 -13.81 2.90 20.10
C SER A 148 -12.75 3.93 19.74
N VAL A 149 -11.76 4.07 20.63
CA VAL A 149 -10.54 4.86 20.41
C VAL A 149 -9.35 3.89 20.47
N SER A 150 -8.33 4.14 19.64
CA SER A 150 -7.08 3.38 19.58
C SER A 150 -5.92 4.29 19.96
N TYR A 151 -4.95 3.78 20.72
CA TYR A 151 -3.72 4.49 21.11
C TYR A 151 -2.45 3.84 20.54
N GLY A 152 -2.59 3.06 19.46
CA GLY A 152 -1.51 2.22 18.93
C GLY A 152 -1.24 0.99 19.79
N ASN A 153 -0.31 0.12 19.36
CA ASN A 153 0.15 -1.09 20.08
C ASN A 153 -0.96 -2.03 20.60
N GLY A 154 -2.16 -1.97 20.02
CA GLY A 154 -3.32 -2.74 20.46
C GLY A 154 -4.06 -2.20 21.70
N ASP A 155 -3.68 -1.05 22.27
CA ASP A 155 -4.44 -0.39 23.34
C ASP A 155 -5.70 0.26 22.74
N ARG A 156 -6.76 -0.54 22.70
CA ARG A 156 -8.10 -0.13 22.29
C ARG A 156 -8.97 0.10 23.52
N ARG A 157 -9.71 1.21 23.52
CA ARG A 157 -10.62 1.63 24.60
C ARG A 157 -12.03 1.86 24.07
N LEU A 158 -12.99 1.81 24.98
CA LEU A 158 -14.39 2.21 24.76
C LEU A 158 -14.56 3.61 25.36
N SER A 159 -14.97 4.60 24.57
CA SER A 159 -15.23 5.95 25.07
C SER A 159 -16.72 6.27 25.07
N LEU A 160 -17.17 6.87 26.16
CA LEU A 160 -18.56 7.28 26.41
C LEU A 160 -18.61 8.79 26.67
N VAL A 161 -19.64 9.46 26.15
CA VAL A 161 -20.06 10.79 26.60
C VAL A 161 -21.37 10.64 27.35
N ILE A 162 -21.43 11.17 28.57
CA ILE A 162 -22.60 11.14 29.46
C ILE A 162 -23.01 12.59 29.79
N PRO A 163 -24.27 13.00 29.57
CA PRO A 163 -24.76 14.30 30.01
C PRO A 163 -24.88 14.35 31.54
N LEU A 164 -24.50 15.49 32.13
CA LEU A 164 -24.73 15.82 33.52
C LEU A 164 -25.89 16.82 33.59
N GLY A 165 -27.00 16.39 34.20
CA GLY A 165 -28.29 17.09 34.16
C GLY A 165 -29.25 16.52 33.09
N PRO A 166 -30.34 17.23 32.75
CA PRO A 166 -31.33 16.75 31.78
C PRO A 166 -30.72 16.55 30.38
N PRO A 167 -30.95 15.42 29.68
CA PRO A 167 -30.33 15.15 28.38
C PRO A 167 -30.60 16.22 27.30
N GLN A 168 -31.78 16.86 27.33
CA GLN A 168 -32.15 17.92 26.39
C GLN A 168 -31.44 19.26 26.65
N ARG A 169 -30.76 19.41 27.81
CA ARG A 169 -30.03 20.61 28.20
C ARG A 169 -28.96 20.25 29.24
N ALA A 170 -27.97 19.49 28.78
CA ALA A 170 -26.83 19.07 29.60
C ALA A 170 -26.12 20.31 30.17
N GLN A 171 -25.90 20.33 31.49
CA GLN A 171 -25.21 21.44 32.17
C GLN A 171 -23.69 21.26 32.08
N ALA A 172 -23.26 20.01 32.03
CA ALA A 172 -21.90 19.57 31.78
C ALA A 172 -21.92 18.21 31.06
N TRP A 173 -20.77 17.80 30.53
CA TRP A 173 -20.56 16.51 29.87
C TRP A 173 -19.39 15.79 30.53
N ALA A 174 -19.57 14.51 30.85
CA ALA A 174 -18.49 13.63 31.28
C ALA A 174 -18.04 12.75 30.11
N TRP A 175 -16.76 12.86 29.73
CA TRP A 175 -16.13 11.95 28.79
C TRP A 175 -15.34 10.88 29.56
N VAL A 176 -15.64 9.60 29.32
CA VAL A 176 -15.10 8.48 30.11
C VAL A 176 -14.53 7.42 29.19
N GLU A 177 -13.29 7.00 29.48
CA GLU A 177 -12.66 5.85 28.83
C GLU A 177 -12.70 4.60 29.70
N LEU A 178 -13.21 3.52 29.12
CA LEU A 178 -13.31 2.21 29.72
C LEU A 178 -12.46 1.19 28.92
N PRO A 179 -12.01 0.08 29.55
CA PRO A 179 -11.28 -0.97 28.84
C PRO A 179 -12.15 -1.61 27.75
N PHE A 180 -11.60 -1.89 26.57
CA PHE A 180 -12.32 -2.59 25.51
C PHE A 180 -12.40 -4.13 25.71
N ALA A 181 -11.68 -4.65 26.71
CA ALA A 181 -11.60 -6.09 26.99
C ALA A 181 -12.94 -6.79 27.24
N PRO A 182 -13.93 -6.21 27.97
CA PRO A 182 -15.25 -6.84 28.15
C PRO A 182 -15.99 -7.01 26.82
N LEU A 183 -15.97 -6.01 25.93
CA LEU A 183 -16.57 -6.11 24.59
C LEU A 183 -15.92 -7.19 23.75
N ARG A 184 -14.58 -7.26 23.76
CA ARG A 184 -13.83 -8.34 23.11
C ARG A 184 -14.23 -9.71 23.65
N GLN A 185 -14.31 -9.88 24.97
CA GLN A 185 -14.69 -11.15 25.59
C GLN A 185 -16.13 -11.57 25.23
N ARG A 186 -17.08 -10.62 25.14
CA ARG A 186 -18.46 -10.90 24.68
C ARG A 186 -18.50 -11.32 23.21
N PHE A 187 -17.69 -10.69 22.37
CA PHE A 187 -17.60 -10.99 20.95
C PHE A 187 -16.96 -12.37 20.69
N ASP A 188 -15.78 -12.61 21.27
CA ASP A 188 -15.00 -13.84 21.08
C ASP A 188 -15.65 -15.09 21.70
N ALA A 189 -16.66 -14.91 22.56
CA ALA A 189 -17.45 -16.01 23.14
C ALA A 189 -18.52 -16.57 22.17
N ILE A 190 -18.81 -15.89 21.06
CA ILE A 190 -19.92 -16.22 20.17
C ILE A 190 -19.41 -16.96 18.94
N SER A 191 -19.75 -18.24 18.86
CA SER A 191 -19.33 -19.10 17.75
C SER A 191 -19.92 -18.61 16.43
N PRO A 192 -19.10 -18.40 15.38
CA PRO A 192 -19.56 -17.90 14.08
C PRO A 192 -20.14 -19.02 13.20
N ALA A 193 -20.38 -20.20 13.78
CA ALA A 193 -21.07 -21.35 13.17
C ALA A 193 -20.57 -21.80 11.79
N GLY A 194 -19.27 -21.62 11.52
CA GLY A 194 -18.57 -21.99 10.28
C GLY A 194 -18.23 -20.79 9.38
N GLY A 195 -18.93 -19.67 9.52
CA GLY A 195 -18.63 -18.41 8.84
C GLY A 195 -17.63 -17.55 9.63
N ARG A 196 -17.83 -16.23 9.56
CA ARG A 196 -17.06 -15.22 10.29
C ARG A 196 -18.01 -14.15 10.86
N LEU A 197 -17.67 -13.55 11.97
CA LEU A 197 -18.27 -12.31 12.47
C LEU A 197 -17.19 -11.23 12.52
N ASP A 198 -17.53 -10.01 12.11
CA ASP A 198 -16.65 -8.85 12.16
C ASP A 198 -17.30 -7.74 12.99
N LEU A 199 -16.67 -7.33 14.09
CA LEU A 199 -17.09 -6.13 14.82
C LEU A 199 -16.52 -4.91 14.09
N ARG A 200 -17.38 -3.97 13.73
CA ARG A 200 -17.07 -2.82 12.88
C ARG A 200 -17.44 -1.52 13.61
N GLN A 201 -16.77 -0.41 13.29
CA GLN A 201 -17.13 0.95 13.70
C GLN A 201 -17.31 1.83 12.46
N GLY A 202 -18.45 2.47 12.33
CA GLY A 202 -18.86 3.21 11.14
C GLY A 202 -20.18 2.70 10.57
N ASP A 203 -20.54 3.19 9.39
CA ASP A 203 -21.78 2.85 8.69
C ASP A 203 -21.51 2.00 7.43
N ASP A 204 -22.57 1.68 6.69
CA ASP A 204 -22.50 0.94 5.42
C ASP A 204 -21.78 1.73 4.30
N ARG A 205 -21.35 2.97 4.54
CA ARG A 205 -20.54 3.81 3.61
C ARG A 205 -19.04 3.77 3.95
N GLY A 206 -18.65 3.08 5.02
CA GLY A 206 -17.26 2.75 5.34
C GLY A 206 -17.05 2.59 6.83
N TYR A 207 -16.41 1.49 7.20
CA TYR A 207 -16.20 1.09 8.59
C TYR A 207 -14.76 0.65 8.85
N VAL A 208 -14.30 0.82 10.09
CA VAL A 208 -13.07 0.22 10.61
C VAL A 208 -13.41 -1.12 11.27
N GLN A 209 -12.72 -2.19 10.89
CA GLN A 209 -12.88 -3.49 11.56
C GLN A 209 -12.14 -3.49 12.90
N LEU A 210 -12.88 -3.58 14.00
CA LEU A 210 -12.36 -3.59 15.37
C LEU A 210 -11.90 -4.97 15.83
N LEU A 211 -12.67 -6.01 15.50
CA LEU A 211 -12.44 -7.42 15.82
C LEU A 211 -12.94 -8.29 14.66
N SER A 212 -12.39 -9.50 14.53
CA SER A 212 -12.90 -10.52 13.62
C SER A 212 -12.74 -11.90 14.24
N HIS A 213 -13.78 -12.72 14.16
CA HIS A 213 -13.86 -14.03 14.79
C HIS A 213 -14.46 -15.05 13.82
N GLY A 214 -13.69 -16.08 13.43
CA GLY A 214 -14.11 -17.14 12.51
C GLY A 214 -13.22 -17.31 11.27
N THR A 215 -13.79 -17.86 10.20
CA THR A 215 -13.05 -18.37 9.04
C THR A 215 -12.61 -17.23 8.09
N ARG A 216 -11.30 -17.11 7.82
CA ARG A 216 -10.76 -16.06 6.93
C ARG A 216 -11.22 -16.17 5.47
N SER A 217 -11.56 -17.37 4.99
CA SER A 217 -12.07 -17.62 3.63
C SER A 217 -13.58 -17.38 3.48
N ALA A 218 -14.26 -16.82 4.50
CA ALA A 218 -15.66 -16.44 4.41
C ALA A 218 -15.82 -15.09 3.66
N GLU A 219 -16.77 -15.02 2.72
CA GLU A 219 -17.07 -13.80 1.96
C GLU A 219 -17.87 -12.83 2.84
N ALA A 220 -17.37 -11.60 2.99
CA ALA A 220 -17.96 -10.61 3.88
C ALA A 220 -19.24 -10.00 3.28
N GLU A 221 -20.33 -10.00 4.04
CA GLU A 221 -21.48 -9.15 3.73
C GLU A 221 -21.11 -7.68 3.93
N ALA A 222 -21.51 -6.84 2.96
CA ALA A 222 -21.21 -5.41 2.95
C ALA A 222 -21.86 -4.69 4.13
N THR A 223 -23.13 -5.00 4.42
CA THR A 223 -23.91 -4.37 5.47
C THR A 223 -23.68 -5.01 6.84
N GLY A 224 -23.61 -4.18 7.89
CA GLY A 224 -23.51 -4.63 9.28
C GLY A 224 -24.83 -4.45 10.04
N LYS A 225 -25.16 -5.36 10.96
CA LYS A 225 -26.29 -5.13 11.87
C LYS A 225 -25.86 -4.17 12.99
N PRO A 226 -26.54 -3.04 13.22
CA PRO A 226 -26.10 -2.01 14.16
C PRO A 226 -26.22 -2.47 15.63
N VAL A 227 -25.28 -2.05 16.47
CA VAL A 227 -25.26 -2.32 17.91
C VAL A 227 -25.83 -1.10 18.65
N ALA A 228 -26.99 -1.27 19.28
CA ALA A 228 -27.70 -0.19 19.95
C ALA A 228 -26.84 0.52 21.02
N GLY A 229 -26.91 1.85 21.04
CA GLY A 229 -26.15 2.71 21.98
C GLY A 229 -24.69 2.99 21.58
N SER A 230 -24.27 2.59 20.37
CA SER A 230 -22.91 2.77 19.85
C SER A 230 -22.87 3.07 18.35
N VAL A 231 -21.70 3.48 17.86
CA VAL A 231 -21.37 3.56 16.42
C VAL A 231 -20.87 2.21 15.85
N PHE A 232 -21.13 1.10 16.54
CA PHE A 232 -20.68 -0.22 16.11
C PHE A 232 -21.73 -0.96 15.29
N SER A 233 -21.26 -1.85 14.42
CA SER A 233 -22.09 -2.85 13.73
C SER A 233 -21.39 -4.21 13.72
N VAL A 234 -22.16 -5.29 13.58
CA VAL A 234 -21.63 -6.65 13.41
C VAL A 234 -21.89 -7.09 11.97
N GLY A 235 -20.83 -7.27 11.19
CA GLY A 235 -20.88 -7.90 9.88
C GLY A 235 -20.83 -9.42 9.99
N ALA A 236 -21.46 -10.10 9.03
CA ALA A 236 -21.33 -11.54 8.85
C ALA A 236 -20.46 -11.85 7.63
N GLY A 237 -19.65 -12.91 7.74
CA GLY A 237 -18.94 -13.53 6.63
C GLY A 237 -19.53 -14.90 6.36
N LEU A 238 -20.03 -15.12 5.15
CA LEU A 238 -20.70 -16.36 4.76
C LEU A 238 -19.66 -17.43 4.35
N PRO A 239 -19.82 -18.70 4.77
CA PRO A 239 -18.89 -19.76 4.40
C PRO A 239 -18.97 -20.06 2.91
N GLY A 240 -17.86 -19.84 2.19
CA GLY A 240 -17.80 -20.09 0.75
C GLY A 240 -17.83 -21.58 0.41
N ALA A 241 -18.86 -22.01 -0.31
CA ALA A 241 -18.95 -23.34 -0.90
C ALA A 241 -18.60 -23.30 -2.39
N PHE A 242 -17.74 -24.20 -2.86
CA PHE A 242 -17.40 -24.30 -4.29
C PHE A 242 -18.54 -24.98 -5.06
N ILE A 243 -19.54 -24.19 -5.45
CA ILE A 243 -20.74 -24.62 -6.17
C ILE A 243 -20.63 -24.19 -7.63
N VAL A 244 -20.58 -25.18 -8.53
CA VAL A 244 -20.46 -25.02 -9.99
C VAL A 244 -21.79 -25.22 -10.71
N LEU A 245 -22.72 -25.97 -10.09
CA LEU A 245 -24.08 -26.14 -10.61
C LEU A 245 -24.96 -24.92 -10.25
N PRO A 246 -26.06 -24.66 -10.99
CA PRO A 246 -27.07 -23.70 -10.57
C PRO A 246 -27.52 -24.01 -9.13
N ARG A 247 -27.70 -22.96 -8.30
CA ARG A 247 -28.13 -23.05 -6.88
C ARG A 247 -29.58 -23.50 -6.69
N TRP A 248 -29.97 -24.58 -7.35
CA TRP A 248 -31.30 -25.18 -7.30
C TRP A 248 -31.17 -26.68 -7.08
N TRP A 249 -31.32 -27.09 -5.81
CA TRP A 249 -31.09 -28.47 -5.35
C TRP A 249 -31.91 -29.54 -6.10
N LEU A 250 -33.09 -29.18 -6.62
CA LEU A 250 -33.92 -30.06 -7.45
C LEU A 250 -33.25 -30.38 -8.79
N LEU A 251 -32.68 -29.37 -9.46
CA LEU A 251 -32.03 -29.53 -10.76
C LEU A 251 -30.69 -30.28 -10.61
N SER A 252 -29.89 -29.94 -9.60
CA SER A 252 -28.63 -30.65 -9.34
C SER A 252 -28.87 -32.11 -8.92
N GLY A 253 -29.93 -32.39 -8.14
CA GLY A 253 -30.34 -33.73 -7.79
C GLY A 253 -30.80 -34.56 -9.00
N LEU A 254 -31.52 -33.95 -9.94
CA LEU A 254 -31.91 -34.59 -11.20
C LEU A 254 -30.70 -34.93 -12.07
N LEU A 255 -29.72 -34.02 -12.18
CA LEU A 255 -28.46 -34.27 -12.89
C LEU A 255 -27.63 -35.40 -12.24
N ALA A 256 -27.63 -35.49 -10.90
CA ALA A 256 -26.99 -36.59 -10.18
C ALA A 256 -27.62 -37.96 -10.53
N LEU A 257 -28.95 -38.04 -10.52
CA LEU A 257 -29.70 -39.26 -10.88
C LEU A 257 -29.46 -39.68 -12.33
N LEU A 258 -29.41 -38.71 -13.27
CA LEU A 258 -29.13 -38.99 -14.68
C LEU A 258 -27.70 -39.50 -14.90
N GLY A 259 -26.69 -38.90 -14.25
CA GLY A 259 -25.30 -39.35 -14.34
C GLY A 259 -25.11 -40.75 -13.75
N LEU A 260 -25.61 -40.99 -12.53
CA LEU A 260 -25.52 -42.30 -11.87
C LEU A 260 -26.27 -43.40 -12.64
N GLY A 261 -27.49 -43.11 -13.09
CA GLY A 261 -28.31 -44.05 -13.87
C GLY A 261 -27.71 -44.36 -15.25
N GLY A 262 -27.26 -43.33 -15.98
CA GLY A 262 -26.63 -43.49 -17.29
C GLY A 262 -25.29 -44.23 -17.22
N GLY A 263 -24.47 -43.94 -16.21
CA GLY A 263 -23.20 -44.64 -15.98
C GLY A 263 -23.40 -46.13 -15.66
N GLY A 264 -24.34 -46.45 -14.76
CA GLY A 264 -24.70 -47.84 -14.45
C GLY A 264 -25.26 -48.61 -15.65
N TYR A 265 -26.04 -47.94 -16.52
CA TYR A 265 -26.58 -48.54 -17.74
C TYR A 265 -25.48 -48.91 -18.75
N LEU A 266 -24.52 -48.02 -19.01
CA LEU A 266 -23.40 -48.30 -19.93
C LEU A 266 -22.50 -49.45 -19.44
N LEU A 267 -22.21 -49.50 -18.13
CA LEU A 267 -21.43 -50.59 -17.53
C LEU A 267 -22.17 -51.93 -17.59
N ARG A 268 -23.51 -51.94 -17.49
CA ARG A 268 -24.33 -53.15 -17.68
C ARG A 268 -24.36 -53.62 -19.13
N LEU A 269 -24.33 -52.72 -20.12
CA LEU A 269 -24.17 -53.09 -21.53
C LEU A 269 -22.84 -53.83 -21.76
N ARG A 270 -21.75 -53.31 -21.18
CA ARG A 270 -20.41 -53.91 -21.29
C ARG A 270 -20.38 -55.38 -20.83
N GLN A 271 -21.05 -55.70 -19.73
CA GLN A 271 -21.08 -57.07 -19.18
C GLN A 271 -21.68 -58.11 -20.14
N ARG A 272 -22.55 -57.70 -21.08
CA ARG A 272 -23.13 -58.61 -22.09
C ARG A 272 -22.17 -59.00 -23.22
N TRP A 273 -21.08 -58.25 -23.43
CA TRP A 273 -20.13 -58.52 -24.53
C TRP A 273 -18.97 -59.44 -24.12
N LYS A 274 -18.89 -59.85 -22.84
CA LYS A 274 -17.78 -60.64 -22.28
C LYS A 274 -18.00 -62.16 -22.19
N ALA A 275 -18.99 -62.72 -22.89
CA ALA A 275 -19.36 -64.13 -22.75
C ALA A 275 -19.09 -64.96 -24.03
N LEU A 276 -17.84 -65.39 -24.24
CA LEU A 276 -17.36 -66.56 -25.02
C LEU A 276 -15.88 -66.83 -24.60
N PRO A 277 -15.34 -68.08 -24.69
CA PRO A 277 -14.40 -68.58 -23.67
C PRO A 277 -12.88 -68.49 -23.96
N GLU A 278 -12.14 -68.94 -22.94
CA GLU A 278 -10.73 -68.69 -22.54
C GLU A 278 -9.80 -69.91 -22.80
N VAL A 279 -8.66 -70.00 -22.06
CA VAL A 279 -7.64 -71.09 -21.94
C VAL A 279 -6.47 -70.97 -22.94
N GLU A 280 -5.17 -70.93 -22.58
CA GLU A 280 -4.45 -70.95 -21.27
C GLU A 280 -3.03 -70.30 -21.35
N GLU A 281 -2.24 -70.35 -20.25
CA GLU A 281 -0.82 -69.90 -20.12
C GLU A 281 0.17 -71.12 -20.05
N PRO A 282 1.52 -71.00 -19.91
CA PRO A 282 2.27 -70.40 -18.76
C PRO A 282 3.60 -69.69 -19.22
N GLU A 283 4.62 -69.28 -18.43
CA GLU A 283 4.92 -69.20 -16.97
C GLU A 283 5.93 -68.03 -16.69
N VAL A 284 6.51 -67.93 -15.48
CA VAL A 284 7.43 -66.85 -14.99
C VAL A 284 8.57 -67.47 -14.14
N PRO A 285 9.86 -67.04 -14.22
CA PRO A 285 10.47 -66.33 -13.06
C PRO A 285 11.64 -65.33 -13.30
N LEU A 286 11.92 -64.54 -12.23
CA LEU A 286 13.00 -63.54 -11.96
C LEU A 286 14.40 -64.22 -11.71
N PRO A 287 15.55 -63.58 -11.31
CA PRO A 287 15.77 -62.23 -10.72
C PRO A 287 17.15 -61.46 -10.90
N ALA A 288 17.21 -60.23 -10.36
CA ALA A 288 18.29 -59.55 -9.55
C ALA A 288 19.74 -59.16 -10.04
N ARG A 289 20.27 -58.09 -9.36
CA ARG A 289 21.68 -57.65 -9.12
C ARG A 289 22.48 -56.91 -10.24
N GLN A 290 23.48 -56.03 -9.98
CA GLN A 290 23.80 -55.08 -8.87
C GLN A 290 25.04 -54.20 -9.25
N THR A 291 25.11 -52.90 -8.86
CA THR A 291 26.33 -52.03 -8.77
C THR A 291 27.12 -51.73 -10.09
N ALA A 292 28.04 -50.78 -10.25
CA ALA A 292 28.88 -49.92 -9.36
C ALA A 292 29.24 -48.53 -10.05
N PRO A 293 30.29 -47.72 -9.72
CA PRO A 293 30.08 -46.28 -9.45
C PRO A 293 30.97 -45.22 -10.17
N ALA A 294 30.61 -43.93 -9.96
CA ALA A 294 31.42 -42.70 -9.79
C ALA A 294 32.62 -42.34 -10.70
N ARG A 295 32.65 -41.06 -11.15
CA ARG A 295 33.89 -40.25 -11.23
C ARG A 295 33.61 -38.74 -11.06
N ALA A 296 34.58 -38.00 -10.51
CA ALA A 296 34.40 -36.66 -9.94
C ALA A 296 34.80 -35.49 -10.88
N LYS A 297 34.35 -34.27 -10.53
CA LYS A 297 34.69 -32.99 -11.18
C LYS A 297 36.08 -32.45 -10.76
N PRO A 298 36.82 -31.74 -11.64
CA PRO A 298 37.99 -30.92 -11.27
C PRO A 298 37.62 -29.53 -10.68
N PRO A 299 38.56 -28.82 -10.01
CA PRO A 299 38.31 -27.59 -9.24
C PRO A 299 38.63 -26.27 -9.98
N GLU A 300 38.34 -25.16 -9.30
CA GLU A 300 38.33 -23.76 -9.79
C GLU A 300 39.54 -22.95 -9.26
N PRO A 301 39.97 -21.83 -9.90
CA PRO A 301 41.21 -21.10 -9.57
C PRO A 301 41.08 -20.06 -8.42
N PRO A 302 42.21 -19.57 -7.85
CA PRO A 302 42.23 -18.67 -6.68
C PRO A 302 42.27 -17.16 -7.00
N GLU A 303 41.85 -16.34 -6.02
CA GLU A 303 41.86 -14.87 -6.05
C GLU A 303 43.16 -14.21 -5.48
N PRO A 304 43.46 -12.95 -5.87
CA PRO A 304 44.62 -12.17 -5.39
C PRO A 304 44.39 -11.40 -4.06
N PRO A 305 45.47 -10.90 -3.40
CA PRO A 305 45.42 -10.35 -2.04
C PRO A 305 45.00 -8.87 -1.91
N ALA A 306 44.56 -8.49 -0.70
CA ALA A 306 44.01 -7.18 -0.35
C ALA A 306 45.04 -6.06 -0.08
N ALA A 307 44.59 -4.81 -0.22
CA ALA A 307 45.34 -3.58 0.01
C ALA A 307 45.18 -3.00 1.44
N ALA A 308 45.79 -1.84 1.68
CA ALA A 308 45.75 -1.05 2.93
C ALA A 308 44.30 -0.69 3.35
N PRO A 309 44.04 -0.28 4.62
CA PRO A 309 42.68 -0.24 5.17
C PRO A 309 41.81 0.84 4.52
N VAL A 310 41.05 0.41 3.52
CA VAL A 310 39.89 1.08 2.96
C VAL A 310 38.83 1.23 4.08
N VAL A 311 38.11 2.35 4.12
CA VAL A 311 36.89 2.45 4.93
C VAL A 311 35.92 1.37 4.43
N GLY A 312 35.63 0.38 5.26
CA GLY A 312 34.79 -0.76 4.89
C GLY A 312 33.34 -0.34 4.66
N VAL A 313 33.02 0.07 3.44
CA VAL A 313 31.65 0.41 3.03
C VAL A 313 30.98 -0.82 2.43
N ASP A 314 29.79 -1.15 2.90
CA ASP A 314 28.99 -2.26 2.37
C ASP A 314 28.49 -1.91 0.95
N PRO A 315 28.87 -2.64 -0.12
CA PRO A 315 28.43 -2.34 -1.48
C PRO A 315 26.91 -2.39 -1.65
N SER A 316 26.18 -3.10 -0.78
CA SER A 316 24.73 -3.19 -0.86
C SER A 316 24.00 -1.87 -0.57
N ILE A 317 24.65 -0.86 0.02
CA ILE A 317 24.01 0.46 0.20
C ILE A 317 23.96 1.28 -1.09
N PHE A 318 24.76 0.95 -2.10
CA PHE A 318 24.76 1.62 -3.40
C PHE A 318 23.69 0.99 -4.29
N ARG A 319 22.47 1.53 -4.22
CA ARG A 319 21.29 1.02 -4.92
C ARG A 319 21.21 1.59 -6.35
N ALA A 320 20.14 1.26 -7.07
CA ALA A 320 20.02 1.65 -8.47
C ALA A 320 19.86 3.18 -8.67
N TYR A 321 19.27 3.92 -7.73
CA TYR A 321 18.90 5.34 -7.93
C TYR A 321 19.35 6.28 -6.80
N ASP A 322 19.83 5.72 -5.69
CA ASP A 322 20.25 6.42 -4.48
C ASP A 322 21.27 5.58 -3.70
N VAL A 323 21.80 6.14 -2.62
CA VAL A 323 22.53 5.40 -1.58
C VAL A 323 21.60 5.24 -0.38
N ARG A 324 21.44 4.02 0.15
CA ARG A 324 20.42 3.66 1.15
C ARG A 324 20.95 2.63 2.15
N GLY A 325 20.96 2.95 3.45
CA GLY A 325 21.46 2.05 4.48
C GLY A 325 20.78 2.20 5.83
N VAL A 326 21.08 1.28 6.74
CA VAL A 326 20.57 1.30 8.12
C VAL A 326 21.62 1.92 9.03
N VAL A 327 21.23 2.96 9.75
CA VAL A 327 22.11 3.76 10.61
C VAL A 327 22.65 2.90 11.75
N GLY A 328 23.96 2.96 11.96
CA GLY A 328 24.67 2.13 12.95
C GLY A 328 24.86 0.67 12.54
N LYS A 329 24.45 0.25 11.33
CA LYS A 329 24.72 -1.08 10.76
C LYS A 329 25.52 -1.00 9.48
N THR A 330 24.95 -0.38 8.44
CA THR A 330 25.56 -0.25 7.10
C THR A 330 25.78 1.20 6.68
N LEU A 331 25.21 2.16 7.42
CA LEU A 331 25.41 3.60 7.25
C LEU A 331 25.83 4.23 8.57
N ASN A 332 26.86 5.08 8.54
CA ASN A 332 27.39 5.82 9.67
C ASN A 332 28.09 7.10 9.19
N LYS A 333 28.69 7.83 10.13
CA LYS A 333 29.42 9.08 9.88
C LYS A 333 30.57 8.88 8.89
N GLU A 334 31.35 7.82 9.03
CA GLU A 334 32.53 7.51 8.23
C GLU A 334 32.16 7.21 6.77
N VAL A 335 31.07 6.46 6.57
CA VAL A 335 30.49 6.17 5.24
C VAL A 335 29.97 7.46 4.59
N ALA A 336 29.28 8.32 5.35
CA ALA A 336 28.78 9.59 4.83
C ALA A 336 29.92 10.55 4.41
N HIS A 337 31.00 10.61 5.18
CA HIS A 337 32.20 11.37 4.88
C HIS A 337 32.92 10.86 3.62
N ALA A 338 33.17 9.55 3.53
CA ALA A 338 33.79 8.93 2.35
C ALA A 338 32.93 9.12 1.08
N LEU A 339 31.59 9.05 1.21
CA LEU A 339 30.67 9.38 0.12
C LEU A 339 30.77 10.85 -0.30
N GLY A 340 30.90 11.77 0.67
CA GLY A 340 31.13 13.19 0.42
C GLY A 340 32.40 13.44 -0.38
N GLN A 341 33.53 12.83 0.03
CA GLN A 341 34.79 12.89 -0.72
C GLN A 341 34.64 12.31 -2.14
N SER A 342 33.92 11.20 -2.30
CA SER A 342 33.70 10.54 -3.60
C SER A 342 32.88 11.41 -4.57
N ILE A 343 31.79 12.01 -4.09
CA ILE A 343 30.98 12.98 -4.86
C ILE A 343 31.81 14.22 -5.20
N GLY A 344 32.57 14.75 -4.25
CA GLY A 344 33.44 15.90 -4.48
C GLY A 344 34.53 15.64 -5.51
N THR A 345 35.12 14.43 -5.51
CA THR A 345 36.08 13.98 -6.52
C THR A 345 35.44 13.98 -7.92
N LEU A 346 34.24 13.41 -8.05
CA LEU A 346 33.47 13.41 -9.31
C LEU A 346 33.13 14.85 -9.79
N MET A 347 32.87 15.77 -8.86
CA MET A 347 32.64 17.17 -9.19
C MET A 347 33.90 17.89 -9.70
N VAL A 348 35.03 17.70 -9.03
CA VAL A 348 36.33 18.28 -9.44
C VAL A 348 36.72 17.82 -10.84
N GLU A 349 36.56 16.53 -11.16
CA GLU A 349 36.79 15.98 -12.51
C GLU A 349 35.89 16.61 -13.58
N LYS A 350 34.68 17.05 -13.21
CA LYS A 350 33.72 17.74 -14.08
C LYS A 350 33.90 19.27 -14.07
N GLY A 351 34.86 19.81 -13.32
CA GLY A 351 35.08 21.26 -13.16
C GLY A 351 34.01 21.97 -12.33
N LEU A 352 33.18 21.23 -11.58
CA LEU A 352 32.10 21.73 -10.73
C LEU A 352 32.65 22.06 -9.34
N ARG A 353 32.17 23.17 -8.73
CA ARG A 353 32.79 23.74 -7.52
C ARG A 353 31.87 23.97 -6.33
N GLU A 354 30.56 24.09 -6.53
CA GLU A 354 29.60 24.37 -5.44
C GLU A 354 28.46 23.34 -5.47
N ILE A 355 28.02 22.88 -4.29
CA ILE A 355 26.95 21.88 -4.12
C ILE A 355 25.98 22.28 -3.00
N VAL A 356 24.69 22.02 -3.20
CA VAL A 356 23.67 22.13 -2.15
C VAL A 356 23.65 20.85 -1.30
N VAL A 357 23.57 20.98 0.01
CA VAL A 357 23.25 19.87 0.93
C VAL A 357 22.03 20.27 1.75
N GLY A 358 21.00 19.43 1.76
CA GLY A 358 19.86 19.53 2.65
C GLY A 358 19.48 18.16 3.20
N ARG A 359 18.66 18.11 4.24
CA ARG A 359 18.31 16.85 4.91
C ARG A 359 16.84 16.78 5.31
N ASP A 360 16.32 15.56 5.46
CA ASP A 360 14.99 15.34 6.04
C ASP A 360 14.97 15.51 7.58
N GLY A 361 13.82 15.16 8.17
CA GLY A 361 13.55 15.27 9.61
C GLY A 361 14.12 14.16 10.49
N ARG A 362 14.88 13.20 9.94
CA ARG A 362 15.36 12.04 10.69
C ARG A 362 16.40 12.40 11.75
N LEU A 363 16.38 11.65 12.85
CA LEU A 363 17.26 11.86 14.00
C LEU A 363 18.75 11.78 13.64
N SER A 364 19.11 10.96 12.65
CA SER A 364 20.47 10.80 12.13
C SER A 364 20.89 11.86 11.09
N GLY A 365 19.94 12.64 10.57
CA GLY A 365 20.16 13.63 9.52
C GLY A 365 21.27 14.66 9.84
N PRO A 366 21.30 15.29 11.03
CA PRO A 366 22.33 16.28 11.37
C PRO A 366 23.76 15.74 11.31
N GLU A 367 24.00 14.52 11.81
CA GLU A 367 25.34 13.90 11.81
C GLU A 367 25.78 13.51 10.41
N LEU A 368 24.90 12.85 9.65
CA LEU A 368 25.20 12.36 8.30
C LEU A 368 25.40 13.52 7.31
N ALA A 369 24.61 14.59 7.42
CA ALA A 369 24.75 15.77 6.57
C ALA A 369 26.04 16.55 6.87
N ALA A 370 26.41 16.70 8.15
CA ALA A 370 27.67 17.33 8.52
C ALA A 370 28.89 16.55 8.01
N ALA A 371 28.88 15.22 8.18
CA ALA A 371 29.95 14.35 7.69
C ALA A 371 30.09 14.37 6.17
N LEU A 372 28.96 14.32 5.44
CA LEU A 372 28.92 14.48 3.99
C LEU A 372 29.52 15.83 3.56
N ALA A 373 29.12 16.93 4.22
CA ALA A 373 29.62 18.27 3.94
C ALA A 373 31.14 18.39 4.17
N ASP A 374 31.66 17.82 5.25
CA ASP A 374 33.11 17.78 5.52
C ASP A 374 33.87 17.01 4.43
N GLY A 375 33.37 15.85 4.01
CA GLY A 375 33.98 15.08 2.91
C GLY A 375 33.98 15.82 1.56
N LEU A 376 32.87 16.51 1.23
CA LEU A 376 32.78 17.35 0.03
C LEU A 376 33.82 18.49 0.06
N ARG A 377 34.00 19.13 1.21
CA ARG A 377 34.93 20.25 1.41
C ARG A 377 36.40 19.81 1.38
N GLU A 378 36.71 18.63 1.90
CA GLU A 378 38.04 18.01 1.79
C GLU A 378 38.41 17.66 0.35
N ALA A 379 37.44 17.32 -0.50
CA ALA A 379 37.64 17.19 -1.94
C ALA A 379 37.77 18.54 -2.67
N GLY A 380 37.55 19.67 -1.98
CA GLY A 380 37.69 21.03 -2.53
C GLY A 380 36.40 21.63 -3.11
N VAL A 381 35.23 21.11 -2.74
CA VAL A 381 33.91 21.62 -3.17
C VAL A 381 33.31 22.52 -2.09
N ASP A 382 32.82 23.70 -2.48
CA ASP A 382 32.08 24.62 -1.63
C ASP A 382 30.67 24.08 -1.34
N VAL A 383 30.24 24.08 -0.09
CA VAL A 383 28.95 23.54 0.34
C VAL A 383 27.97 24.63 0.74
N ILE A 384 26.76 24.56 0.18
CA ILE A 384 25.58 25.32 0.58
C ILE A 384 24.71 24.41 1.45
N ASP A 385 24.82 24.54 2.77
CA ASP A 385 23.92 23.86 3.70
C ASP A 385 22.59 24.62 3.80
N ILE A 386 21.50 23.97 3.38
CA ILE A 386 20.14 24.53 3.45
C ILE A 386 19.31 23.92 4.59
N GLY A 387 19.94 23.19 5.50
CA GLY A 387 19.31 22.68 6.71
C GLY A 387 18.27 21.58 6.47
N ALA A 388 17.22 21.59 7.28
CA ALA A 388 16.16 20.59 7.28
C ALA A 388 15.04 21.00 6.31
N VAL A 389 14.94 20.34 5.16
CA VAL A 389 13.96 20.66 4.10
C VAL A 389 13.53 19.40 3.34
N PRO A 390 12.34 19.40 2.70
CA PRO A 390 11.94 18.37 1.75
C PRO A 390 12.95 18.22 0.60
N THR A 391 13.06 16.99 0.08
CA THR A 391 13.87 16.67 -1.11
C THR A 391 13.62 17.58 -2.32
N PRO A 392 12.37 17.95 -2.70
CA PRO A 392 12.16 18.89 -3.79
C PRO A 392 12.73 20.29 -3.53
N VAL A 393 12.87 20.73 -2.28
CA VAL A 393 13.50 22.01 -1.94
C VAL A 393 15.02 21.96 -2.16
N VAL A 394 15.65 20.81 -1.91
CA VAL A 394 17.05 20.56 -2.30
C VAL A 394 17.21 20.66 -3.81
N TYR A 395 16.31 20.05 -4.58
CA TYR A 395 16.34 20.12 -6.04
C TYR A 395 16.12 21.56 -6.54
N TYR A 396 15.11 22.27 -6.02
CA TYR A 396 14.86 23.68 -6.29
C TYR A 396 16.10 24.54 -6.04
N ALA A 397 16.76 24.35 -4.89
CA ALA A 397 17.97 25.08 -4.53
C ALA A 397 19.11 24.94 -5.57
N THR A 398 19.23 23.78 -6.23
CA THR A 398 20.23 23.60 -7.31
C THR A 398 19.99 24.49 -8.52
N TYR A 399 18.74 24.88 -8.80
CA TYR A 399 18.37 25.87 -9.81
C TYR A 399 18.48 27.29 -9.26
N ARG A 400 18.00 27.53 -8.03
CA ARG A 400 18.00 28.85 -7.36
C ARG A 400 19.39 29.44 -7.14
N PHE A 401 20.40 28.58 -6.93
CA PHE A 401 21.81 28.95 -6.85
C PHE A 401 22.62 28.62 -8.12
N ASN A 402 21.98 28.07 -9.16
CA ASN A 402 22.60 27.67 -10.42
C ASN A 402 23.84 26.76 -10.26
N THR A 403 23.86 25.91 -9.23
CA THR A 403 24.94 24.92 -9.02
C THR A 403 24.78 23.71 -9.93
N GLY A 404 23.53 23.34 -10.25
CA GLY A 404 23.18 22.05 -10.83
C GLY A 404 23.60 20.85 -9.98
N CYS A 405 24.04 21.06 -8.73
CA CYS A 405 24.60 20.03 -7.87
C CYS A 405 23.90 20.08 -6.50
N GLY A 406 23.43 18.93 -6.03
CA GLY A 406 22.75 18.84 -4.75
C GLY A 406 22.70 17.41 -4.19
N VAL A 407 22.72 17.28 -2.86
CA VAL A 407 22.45 16.02 -2.15
C VAL A 407 21.35 16.24 -1.12
N ALA A 408 20.28 15.46 -1.22
CA ALA A 408 19.31 15.33 -0.15
C ALA A 408 19.70 14.14 0.74
N VAL A 409 19.99 14.40 2.02
CA VAL A 409 20.25 13.39 3.04
C VAL A 409 18.91 12.96 3.63
N THR A 410 18.43 11.81 3.21
CA THR A 410 17.05 11.39 3.47
C THR A 410 16.90 9.88 3.49
N GLY A 411 16.03 9.38 4.38
CA GLY A 411 15.55 8.00 4.36
C GLY A 411 14.27 7.77 3.54
N SER A 412 13.69 8.81 2.92
CA SER A 412 12.37 8.81 2.27
C SER A 412 11.30 8.18 3.16
N HIS A 413 10.54 7.21 2.65
CA HIS A 413 9.45 6.48 3.31
C HIS A 413 9.92 5.26 4.14
N ASN A 414 11.22 4.97 4.23
CA ASN A 414 11.73 3.82 4.99
C ASN A 414 11.56 4.01 6.53
N PRO A 415 11.63 2.94 7.35
CA PRO A 415 11.56 3.03 8.81
C PRO A 415 12.59 4.00 9.44
N PRO A 416 12.39 4.49 10.69
CA PRO A 416 13.25 5.49 11.32
C PRO A 416 14.76 5.18 11.35
N ASP A 417 15.14 3.90 11.41
CA ASP A 417 16.55 3.47 11.45
C ASP A 417 17.25 3.52 10.07
N TYR A 418 16.53 3.78 8.99
CA TYR A 418 17.11 3.99 7.66
C TYR A 418 17.45 5.46 7.41
N ASN A 419 18.52 5.69 6.64
CA ASN A 419 18.81 6.97 5.99
C ASN A 419 19.51 6.74 4.63
N GLY A 420 19.86 7.78 3.92
CA GLY A 420 20.39 7.69 2.56
C GLY A 420 20.67 9.02 1.89
N PHE A 421 21.01 8.98 0.60
CA PHE A 421 21.45 10.12 -0.19
C PHE A 421 20.86 10.07 -1.60
N LYS A 422 20.05 11.07 -1.96
CA LYS A 422 19.59 11.31 -3.35
C LYS A 422 20.53 12.37 -3.96
N ILE A 423 21.25 12.03 -5.03
CA ILE A 423 22.42 12.78 -5.50
C ILE A 423 22.19 13.35 -6.91
N VAL A 424 22.50 14.65 -7.09
CA VAL A 424 22.49 15.37 -8.38
C VAL A 424 23.86 16.02 -8.59
N VAL A 425 24.48 15.81 -9.75
CA VAL A 425 25.78 16.41 -10.14
C VAL A 425 25.71 16.89 -11.58
N GLY A 426 26.07 18.15 -11.85
CA GLY A 426 26.06 18.72 -13.21
C GLY A 426 24.67 18.70 -13.86
N GLY A 427 23.63 18.88 -13.05
CA GLY A 427 22.21 18.75 -13.38
C GLY A 427 21.73 17.29 -13.48
N GLN A 428 22.60 16.29 -13.49
CA GLN A 428 22.21 14.88 -13.64
C GLN A 428 21.96 14.22 -12.29
N THR A 429 20.73 13.73 -12.06
CA THR A 429 20.47 12.80 -10.95
C THR A 429 21.22 11.50 -11.23
N LEU A 430 22.04 11.06 -10.28
CA LEU A 430 22.87 9.87 -10.46
C LEU A 430 22.03 8.59 -10.36
N ALA A 431 22.37 7.60 -11.17
CA ALA A 431 21.71 6.31 -11.24
C ALA A 431 22.65 5.23 -11.79
N GLU A 432 22.33 3.98 -11.48
CA GLU A 432 22.92 2.75 -11.99
C GLU A 432 24.46 2.78 -11.89
N GLY A 433 25.16 2.72 -13.03
CA GLY A 433 26.63 2.77 -13.07
C GLY A 433 27.21 3.98 -12.34
N ALA A 434 26.58 5.16 -12.43
CA ALA A 434 27.12 6.37 -11.80
C ALA A 434 27.04 6.36 -10.26
N ILE A 435 26.13 5.57 -9.66
CA ILE A 435 26.12 5.34 -8.20
C ILE A 435 27.18 4.30 -7.84
N GLN A 436 27.36 3.26 -8.65
CA GLN A 436 28.41 2.26 -8.44
C GLN A 436 29.82 2.86 -8.60
N ASP A 437 30.02 3.81 -9.51
CA ASP A 437 31.29 4.53 -9.67
C ASP A 437 31.70 5.28 -8.39
N LEU A 438 30.73 5.80 -7.61
CA LEU A 438 31.01 6.41 -6.31
C LEU A 438 31.53 5.39 -5.30
N TYR A 439 30.97 4.17 -5.28
CA TYR A 439 31.48 3.06 -4.48
C TYR A 439 32.90 2.65 -4.92
N GLN A 440 33.13 2.47 -6.23
CA GLN A 440 34.44 2.06 -6.75
C GLN A 440 35.56 3.06 -6.40
N ARG A 441 35.25 4.36 -6.38
CA ARG A 441 36.19 5.40 -5.90
C ARG A 441 36.56 5.22 -4.43
N ILE A 442 35.58 4.96 -3.57
CA ILE A 442 35.81 4.73 -2.14
C ILE A 442 36.60 3.43 -1.94
N ALA A 443 36.15 2.33 -2.58
CA ALA A 443 36.77 1.01 -2.50
C ALA A 443 38.22 1.00 -3.02
N GLY A 444 38.52 1.77 -4.06
CA GLY A 444 39.85 1.94 -4.63
C GLY A 444 40.71 3.01 -3.96
N GLY A 445 40.20 3.75 -2.97
CA GLY A 445 40.89 4.90 -2.35
C GLY A 445 41.15 6.07 -3.30
N ALA A 446 40.44 6.15 -4.43
CA ALA A 446 40.57 7.18 -5.45
C ALA A 446 39.76 8.44 -5.08
N LEU A 447 40.09 9.02 -3.93
CA LEU A 447 39.38 10.14 -3.31
C LEU A 447 40.27 11.39 -3.30
N ALA A 448 39.76 12.49 -3.85
CA ALA A 448 40.34 13.82 -3.69
C ALA A 448 40.30 14.23 -2.21
N SER A 449 41.43 14.74 -1.71
CA SER A 449 41.61 15.15 -0.32
C SER A 449 42.60 16.31 -0.23
N GLY A 450 42.65 16.99 0.92
CA GLY A 450 43.53 18.15 1.14
C GLY A 450 43.05 19.45 0.47
N GLY A 451 41.83 19.46 -0.07
CA GLY A 451 41.11 20.68 -0.43
C GLY A 451 40.65 21.47 0.80
N GLY A 452 39.96 22.59 0.55
CA GLY A 452 39.51 23.51 1.59
C GLY A 452 38.22 24.23 1.21
N GLY A 453 37.21 23.47 0.76
CA GLY A 453 35.91 24.00 0.35
C GLY A 453 35.23 24.80 1.46
N GLY A 454 34.61 25.91 1.07
CA GLY A 454 33.80 26.75 1.94
C GLY A 454 32.54 26.04 2.44
N LEU A 455 31.95 26.60 3.49
CA LEU A 455 30.62 26.23 3.98
C LEU A 455 29.81 27.50 4.18
N ARG A 456 28.63 27.59 3.57
CA ARG A 456 27.65 28.65 3.84
C ARG A 456 26.31 28.03 4.19
N GLN A 457 25.64 28.58 5.20
CA GLN A 457 24.27 28.20 5.56
C GLN A 457 23.28 29.21 5.00
N VAL A 458 22.21 28.73 4.36
CA VAL A 458 21.17 29.58 3.75
C VAL A 458 19.80 28.93 3.91
N ASP A 459 18.85 29.65 4.52
CA ASP A 459 17.44 29.28 4.42
C ASP A 459 16.91 29.63 3.02
N VAL A 460 16.35 28.63 2.34
CA VAL A 460 15.79 28.72 0.98
C VAL A 460 14.31 28.32 0.93
N ALA A 461 13.72 27.96 2.08
CA ALA A 461 12.30 27.63 2.15
C ALA A 461 11.40 28.81 1.74
N PRO A 462 11.69 30.08 2.14
CA PRO A 462 10.91 31.23 1.67
C PRO A 462 10.93 31.40 0.14
N ASP A 463 12.08 31.30 -0.51
CA ASP A 463 12.20 31.39 -1.99
C ASP A 463 11.36 30.31 -2.70
N TYR A 464 11.36 29.08 -2.17
CA TYR A 464 10.57 27.97 -2.70
C TYR A 464 9.07 28.22 -2.54
N ILE A 465 8.63 28.62 -1.33
CA ILE A 465 7.22 28.91 -1.01
C ILE A 465 6.70 30.05 -1.90
N GLU A 466 7.43 31.17 -1.97
CA GLU A 466 7.07 32.32 -2.81
C GLU A 466 6.99 31.93 -4.30
N LYS A 467 7.95 31.13 -4.80
CA LYS A 467 7.99 30.73 -6.21
C LYS A 467 6.80 29.85 -6.62
N ILE A 468 6.19 29.10 -5.70
CA ILE A 468 4.95 28.36 -5.95
C ILE A 468 3.73 29.28 -5.87
N ILE A 469 3.59 30.06 -4.80
CA ILE A 469 2.43 30.96 -4.59
C ILE A 469 2.31 32.01 -5.69
N ALA A 470 3.43 32.49 -6.24
CA ALA A 470 3.45 33.45 -7.34
C ALA A 470 3.03 32.86 -8.71
N ASP A 471 2.95 31.53 -8.85
CA ASP A 471 2.61 30.84 -10.11
C ASP A 471 1.29 30.06 -10.02
N VAL A 472 0.91 29.58 -8.84
CA VAL A 472 -0.21 28.66 -8.61
C VAL A 472 -1.21 29.29 -7.64
N LEU A 473 -2.47 29.45 -8.07
CA LEU A 473 -3.54 30.03 -7.24
C LEU A 473 -4.84 29.24 -7.38
N ALA A 474 -5.49 28.93 -6.27
CA ALA A 474 -6.80 28.30 -6.24
C ALA A 474 -7.90 29.36 -6.42
N GLU A 475 -8.60 29.35 -7.56
CA GLU A 475 -9.69 30.32 -7.88
C GLU A 475 -10.86 30.29 -6.88
N ARG A 476 -11.00 29.19 -6.13
CA ARG A 476 -11.94 29.04 -5.02
C ARG A 476 -11.26 28.36 -3.83
N ARG A 477 -11.61 28.79 -2.62
CA ARG A 477 -11.14 28.19 -1.37
C ARG A 477 -11.64 26.75 -1.25
N LEU A 478 -10.71 25.80 -1.36
CA LEU A 478 -10.93 24.39 -1.03
C LEU A 478 -10.52 24.14 0.42
N LYS A 479 -11.23 23.26 1.12
CA LYS A 479 -10.81 22.76 2.44
C LYS A 479 -10.10 21.42 2.28
N VAL A 480 -8.87 21.33 2.77
CA VAL A 480 -8.02 20.15 2.61
C VAL A 480 -7.49 19.65 3.95
N VAL A 481 -7.49 18.34 4.16
CA VAL A 481 -6.68 17.74 5.23
C VAL A 481 -5.29 17.44 4.67
N VAL A 482 -4.25 17.85 5.38
CA VAL A 482 -2.86 17.66 4.98
C VAL A 482 -2.18 16.74 5.98
N ASP A 483 -1.85 15.53 5.54
CA ASP A 483 -1.10 14.54 6.30
C ASP A 483 0.39 14.57 5.88
N CYS A 484 1.28 14.65 6.86
CA CYS A 484 2.73 14.57 6.62
C CYS A 484 3.39 13.36 7.31
N GLY A 485 2.65 12.52 8.05
CA GLY A 485 3.21 11.36 8.78
C GLY A 485 4.45 11.68 9.63
N ASN A 486 4.53 12.88 10.20
CA ASN A 486 5.69 13.44 10.91
C ASN A 486 6.98 13.61 10.08
N GLY A 487 6.92 13.47 8.75
CA GLY A 487 8.00 13.77 7.82
C GLY A 487 8.31 15.27 7.69
N ILE A 488 9.41 15.58 7.00
CA ILE A 488 9.85 16.97 6.77
C ILE A 488 8.86 17.86 5.96
N PRO A 489 7.91 17.34 5.13
CA PRO A 489 6.92 18.19 4.46
C PRO A 489 6.06 19.00 5.41
N GLY A 490 5.88 18.56 6.66
CA GLY A 490 5.12 19.29 7.67
C GLY A 490 5.63 20.72 7.96
N ALA A 491 6.92 20.97 7.72
CA ALA A 491 7.52 22.30 7.87
C ALA A 491 7.16 23.30 6.75
N ILE A 492 6.68 22.84 5.58
CA ILE A 492 6.52 23.66 4.37
C ILE A 492 5.16 23.47 3.69
N ALA A 493 4.69 22.23 3.53
CA ALA A 493 3.51 21.92 2.74
C ALA A 493 2.23 22.65 3.23
N PRO A 494 1.93 22.74 4.54
CA PRO A 494 0.79 23.53 5.01
C PRO A 494 0.89 25.01 4.58
N GLN A 495 2.07 25.62 4.69
CA GLN A 495 2.29 27.04 4.34
C GLN A 495 2.13 27.30 2.84
N VAL A 496 2.61 26.38 1.99
CA VAL A 496 2.40 26.45 0.54
C VAL A 496 0.91 26.36 0.21
N LEU A 497 0.20 25.40 0.81
CA LEU A 497 -1.20 25.13 0.47
C LEU A 497 -2.17 26.20 1.03
N GLU A 498 -1.87 26.79 2.19
CA GLU A 498 -2.54 28.00 2.67
C GLU A 498 -2.25 29.20 1.74
N GLY A 499 -0.99 29.36 1.33
CA GLY A 499 -0.52 30.44 0.46
C GLY A 499 -1.18 30.46 -0.94
N VAL A 500 -1.45 29.30 -1.55
CA VAL A 500 -2.20 29.22 -2.81
C VAL A 500 -3.72 29.42 -2.64
N GLY A 501 -4.22 29.62 -1.42
CA GLY A 501 -5.60 30.01 -1.12
C GLY A 501 -6.51 28.94 -0.52
N CYS A 502 -5.98 27.82 -0.01
CA CYS A 502 -6.78 26.76 0.60
C CYS A 502 -6.92 26.89 2.13
N GLU A 503 -7.94 26.26 2.70
CA GLU A 503 -8.07 26.04 4.14
C GLU A 503 -7.42 24.70 4.49
N VAL A 504 -6.29 24.73 5.19
CA VAL A 504 -5.56 23.53 5.60
C VAL A 504 -5.99 23.07 7.00
N VAL A 505 -6.27 21.78 7.13
CA VAL A 505 -6.40 21.09 8.41
C VAL A 505 -5.18 20.17 8.58
N PRO A 506 -4.23 20.49 9.48
CA PRO A 506 -3.01 19.72 9.62
C PRO A 506 -3.21 18.39 10.37
N LEU A 507 -2.67 17.33 9.80
CA LEU A 507 -2.59 15.99 10.37
C LEU A 507 -1.11 15.57 10.38
N TYR A 508 -0.59 15.28 11.58
CA TYR A 508 0.81 14.87 11.77
C TYR A 508 1.89 15.77 11.12
N CYS A 509 1.64 17.09 11.03
CA CYS A 509 2.54 18.06 10.38
C CYS A 509 3.74 18.53 11.24
N ASP A 510 3.90 18.10 12.49
CA ASP A 510 5.16 18.36 13.19
C ASP A 510 6.21 17.35 12.77
N VAL A 511 7.38 17.85 12.41
CA VAL A 511 8.53 17.06 12.02
C VAL A 511 9.07 16.31 13.24
N ASP A 512 8.89 14.99 13.26
CA ASP A 512 9.40 14.09 14.29
C ASP A 512 9.94 12.82 13.62
N GLY A 513 11.27 12.74 13.52
CA GLY A 513 11.99 11.64 12.90
C GLY A 513 11.89 10.29 13.63
N SER A 514 11.12 10.19 14.72
CA SER A 514 10.71 8.90 15.31
C SER A 514 9.46 8.30 14.66
N PHE A 515 8.72 9.08 13.85
CA PHE A 515 7.44 8.72 13.20
C PHE A 515 6.43 8.07 14.17
N PRO A 516 5.99 8.80 15.23
CA PRO A 516 5.25 8.22 16.35
C PRO A 516 3.79 7.84 16.05
N ASN A 517 3.27 8.15 14.86
CA ASN A 517 1.89 7.85 14.44
C ASN A 517 1.89 6.66 13.46
N HIS A 518 1.63 6.88 12.18
CA HIS A 518 1.91 5.93 11.11
C HIS A 518 3.21 6.31 10.38
N HIS A 519 3.73 5.42 9.53
CA HIS A 519 4.84 5.77 8.66
C HIS A 519 4.39 6.77 7.56
N PRO A 520 5.27 7.70 7.15
CA PRO A 520 5.00 8.57 6.01
C PRO A 520 5.29 7.82 4.69
N ASP A 521 4.46 6.81 4.38
CA ASP A 521 4.39 6.14 3.08
C ASP A 521 2.94 6.16 2.56
N PRO A 522 2.54 7.16 1.76
CA PRO A 522 1.18 7.28 1.24
C PRO A 522 0.85 6.25 0.14
N SER A 523 1.80 5.38 -0.25
CA SER A 523 1.55 4.28 -1.18
C SER A 523 0.93 3.05 -0.51
N ASP A 524 0.98 2.96 0.82
CA ASP A 524 0.29 1.95 1.61
C ASP A 524 -1.07 2.49 2.10
N PRO A 525 -2.21 1.90 1.69
CA PRO A 525 -3.54 2.30 2.15
C PRO A 525 -3.72 2.33 3.67
N HIS A 526 -2.96 1.54 4.43
CA HIS A 526 -3.03 1.53 5.89
C HIS A 526 -2.61 2.88 6.50
N ASN A 527 -1.60 3.53 5.91
CA ASN A 527 -1.12 4.86 6.35
C ASN A 527 -2.08 6.00 5.97
N LEU A 528 -3.17 5.72 5.24
CA LEU A 528 -4.18 6.71 4.85
C LEU A 528 -5.46 6.63 5.69
N GLU A 529 -5.56 5.69 6.65
CA GLU A 529 -6.77 5.49 7.46
C GLU A 529 -7.14 6.73 8.27
N ASP A 530 -6.17 7.37 8.95
CA ASP A 530 -6.41 8.58 9.73
C ASP A 530 -6.77 9.78 8.83
N LEU A 531 -6.15 9.90 7.66
CA LEU A 531 -6.52 10.91 6.65
C LEU A 531 -7.97 10.74 6.16
N ILE A 532 -8.38 9.51 5.83
CA ILE A 532 -9.77 9.19 5.43
C ILE A 532 -10.76 9.58 6.53
N ILE A 533 -10.44 9.28 7.79
CA ILE A 533 -11.26 9.65 8.96
C ILE A 533 -11.31 11.17 9.13
N ALA A 534 -10.18 11.86 9.06
CA ALA A 534 -10.08 13.31 9.25
C ALA A 534 -10.82 14.08 8.14
N VAL A 535 -10.72 13.67 6.88
CA VAL A 535 -11.46 14.28 5.76
C VAL A 535 -12.97 14.19 6.00
N ARG A 536 -13.46 13.00 6.37
CA ARG A 536 -14.88 12.75 6.66
C ARG A 536 -15.37 13.56 7.88
N GLN A 537 -14.57 13.63 8.96
CA GLN A 537 -14.93 14.34 10.19
C GLN A 537 -14.91 15.87 10.06
N THR A 538 -13.98 16.42 9.28
CA THR A 538 -13.77 17.86 9.13
C THR A 538 -14.61 18.48 8.02
N GLY A 539 -15.27 17.64 7.20
CA GLY A 539 -16.05 18.06 6.04
C GLY A 539 -15.19 18.59 4.89
N ALA A 540 -13.91 18.21 4.83
CA ALA A 540 -12.97 18.64 3.79
C ALA A 540 -13.37 18.13 2.38
N ASP A 541 -12.94 18.87 1.36
CA ASP A 541 -13.17 18.53 -0.05
C ASP A 541 -12.28 17.37 -0.52
N LEU A 542 -11.06 17.29 0.03
CA LEU A 542 -10.11 16.18 -0.18
C LEU A 542 -9.07 16.11 0.96
N GLY A 543 -8.36 14.98 1.00
CA GLY A 543 -7.16 14.76 1.80
C GLY A 543 -5.93 14.62 0.91
N LEU A 544 -4.80 15.09 1.42
CA LEU A 544 -3.48 15.06 0.78
C LEU A 544 -2.50 14.41 1.76
N ALA A 545 -1.73 13.42 1.32
CA ALA A 545 -0.70 12.78 2.14
C ALA A 545 0.67 12.87 1.46
N PHE A 546 1.70 13.24 2.22
CA PHE A 546 3.08 13.29 1.76
C PHE A 546 3.91 12.13 2.32
N ASP A 547 4.93 11.70 1.58
CA ASP A 547 5.92 10.76 2.11
C ASP A 547 7.01 11.47 2.93
N GLY A 548 7.89 10.68 3.57
CA GLY A 548 8.80 11.19 4.61
C GLY A 548 9.71 12.35 4.20
N ASP A 549 9.99 12.49 2.89
CA ASP A 549 10.80 13.56 2.32
C ASP A 549 10.14 14.44 1.25
N GLY A 550 8.84 14.22 0.97
CA GLY A 550 7.98 15.17 0.26
C GLY A 550 8.04 15.16 -1.26
N ASP A 551 8.70 14.17 -1.87
CA ASP A 551 8.73 14.03 -3.33
C ASP A 551 7.59 13.14 -3.88
N ARG A 552 6.71 12.64 -2.99
CA ARG A 552 5.48 11.91 -3.35
C ARG A 552 4.21 12.54 -2.81
N LEU A 553 3.11 12.30 -3.51
CA LEU A 553 1.76 12.69 -3.14
C LEU A 553 0.77 11.51 -3.20
N GLY A 554 0.05 11.27 -2.10
CA GLY A 554 -1.19 10.49 -2.06
C GLY A 554 -2.42 11.40 -1.91
N VAL A 555 -3.56 10.97 -2.44
CA VAL A 555 -4.80 11.77 -2.46
C VAL A 555 -5.99 10.91 -2.03
N VAL A 556 -6.86 11.49 -1.21
CA VAL A 556 -8.09 10.86 -0.70
C VAL A 556 -9.28 11.78 -1.01
N THR A 557 -10.36 11.25 -1.58
CA THR A 557 -11.57 12.04 -1.84
C THR A 557 -12.36 12.32 -0.55
N ARG A 558 -13.32 13.24 -0.61
CA ARG A 558 -14.31 13.47 0.47
C ARG A 558 -15.02 12.19 0.95
N SER A 559 -15.28 11.23 0.06
CA SER A 559 -15.90 9.94 0.41
C SER A 559 -14.91 8.93 1.01
N GLY A 560 -13.61 9.21 1.01
CA GLY A 560 -12.57 8.29 1.48
C GLY A 560 -12.03 7.35 0.40
N GLU A 561 -12.31 7.61 -0.89
CA GLU A 561 -11.67 6.87 -1.98
C GLU A 561 -10.22 7.34 -2.15
N ILE A 562 -9.27 6.40 -2.17
CA ILE A 562 -7.87 6.67 -2.53
C ILE A 562 -7.79 6.89 -4.04
N VAL A 563 -7.34 8.08 -4.46
CA VAL A 563 -7.09 8.41 -5.86
C VAL A 563 -5.63 8.09 -6.18
N TYR A 564 -5.40 6.93 -6.81
CA TYR A 564 -4.06 6.46 -7.13
C TYR A 564 -3.30 7.39 -8.10
N PRO A 565 -1.96 7.44 -8.03
CA PRO A 565 -1.15 8.39 -8.79
C PRO A 565 -1.32 8.32 -10.31
N ASP A 566 -1.59 7.14 -10.86
CA ASP A 566 -1.82 6.95 -12.29
C ASP A 566 -3.13 7.59 -12.79
N ARG A 567 -4.17 7.67 -11.94
CA ARG A 567 -5.40 8.45 -12.21
C ARG A 567 -5.16 9.96 -12.01
N LEU A 568 -4.40 10.38 -10.99
CA LEU A 568 -4.01 11.79 -10.84
C LEU A 568 -3.23 12.29 -12.07
N LEU A 569 -2.35 11.45 -12.61
CA LEU A 569 -1.58 11.74 -13.82
C LEU A 569 -2.45 11.95 -15.07
N MET A 570 -3.63 11.33 -15.16
CA MET A 570 -4.60 11.64 -16.23
C MET A 570 -5.11 13.08 -16.13
N LEU A 571 -5.38 13.56 -14.91
CA LEU A 571 -5.87 14.92 -14.67
C LEU A 571 -4.76 15.95 -14.96
N PHE A 572 -3.55 15.70 -14.47
CA PHE A 572 -2.37 16.52 -14.76
C PHE A 572 -2.02 16.53 -16.26
N ALA A 573 -2.12 15.39 -16.95
CA ALA A 573 -1.87 15.33 -18.39
C ALA A 573 -2.90 16.15 -19.19
N ARG A 574 -4.20 16.03 -18.88
CA ARG A 574 -5.25 16.86 -19.50
C ARG A 574 -4.99 18.35 -19.31
N ASP A 575 -4.59 18.76 -18.10
CA ASP A 575 -4.25 20.15 -17.79
C ASP A 575 -3.02 20.65 -18.57
N VAL A 576 -1.88 19.97 -18.46
CA VAL A 576 -0.63 20.35 -19.12
C VAL A 576 -0.77 20.37 -20.64
N LEU A 577 -1.40 19.34 -21.24
CA LEU A 577 -1.57 19.23 -22.69
C LEU A 577 -2.53 20.26 -23.28
N SER A 578 -3.45 20.82 -22.48
CA SER A 578 -4.28 21.95 -22.90
C SER A 578 -3.46 23.20 -23.26
N ARG A 579 -2.26 23.35 -22.67
CA ARG A 579 -1.31 24.44 -22.93
C ARG A 579 -0.07 23.99 -23.70
N GLN A 580 0.26 22.70 -23.70
CA GLN A 580 1.37 22.09 -24.43
C GLN A 580 0.91 20.95 -25.37
N PRO A 581 0.15 21.24 -26.45
CA PRO A 581 -0.31 20.21 -27.38
C PRO A 581 0.85 19.43 -28.01
N GLY A 582 0.70 18.11 -28.14
CA GLY A 582 1.71 17.21 -28.70
C GLY A 582 2.82 16.78 -27.73
N ALA A 583 2.95 17.41 -26.57
CA ALA A 583 4.03 17.16 -25.63
C ALA A 583 4.07 15.71 -25.11
N THR A 584 5.27 15.23 -24.79
CA THR A 584 5.48 13.89 -24.22
C THR A 584 5.06 13.87 -22.74
N VAL A 585 4.26 12.85 -22.37
CA VAL A 585 3.93 12.54 -20.98
C VAL A 585 4.46 11.15 -20.64
N ILE A 586 5.38 11.08 -19.67
CA ILE A 586 6.04 9.84 -19.26
C ILE A 586 5.31 9.20 -18.08
N TYR A 587 5.18 7.87 -18.09
CA TYR A 587 4.66 7.11 -16.96
C TYR A 587 5.35 5.76 -16.82
N ASP A 588 5.40 5.20 -15.61
CA ASP A 588 6.09 3.93 -15.38
C ASP A 588 5.26 2.69 -15.75
N VAL A 589 5.91 1.53 -15.84
CA VAL A 589 5.28 0.24 -16.18
C VAL A 589 4.16 -0.18 -15.23
N LYS A 590 4.07 0.35 -14.00
CA LYS A 590 3.01 0.06 -13.04
C LYS A 590 1.70 0.80 -13.33
N CYS A 591 1.69 1.87 -14.15
CA CYS A 591 0.48 2.69 -14.37
C CYS A 591 -0.58 1.97 -15.22
N THR A 592 -1.85 2.35 -15.01
CA THR A 592 -3.02 1.82 -15.76
C THR A 592 -2.90 1.97 -17.29
N SER A 593 -3.43 0.99 -18.01
CA SER A 593 -3.57 1.00 -19.47
C SER A 593 -4.40 2.19 -19.98
N HIS A 594 -5.37 2.68 -19.19
CA HIS A 594 -6.21 3.82 -19.54
C HIS A 594 -5.42 5.12 -19.74
N LEU A 595 -4.30 5.29 -19.02
CA LEU A 595 -3.51 6.53 -19.06
C LEU A 595 -3.00 6.83 -20.47
N LYS A 596 -2.63 5.79 -21.25
CA LYS A 596 -2.24 5.93 -22.65
C LYS A 596 -3.34 6.58 -23.49
N GLY A 597 -4.58 6.12 -23.33
CA GLY A 597 -5.74 6.69 -24.03
C GLY A 597 -5.98 8.14 -23.61
N GLN A 598 -5.97 8.42 -22.31
CA GLN A 598 -6.19 9.77 -21.78
C GLN A 598 -5.16 10.80 -22.24
N ILE A 599 -3.89 10.41 -22.41
CA ILE A 599 -2.85 11.28 -22.99
C ILE A 599 -3.11 11.54 -24.47
N LEU A 600 -3.49 10.51 -25.25
CA LEU A 600 -3.80 10.64 -26.68
C LEU A 600 -5.06 11.49 -26.93
N ASP A 601 -6.12 11.27 -26.14
CA ASP A 601 -7.37 12.03 -26.21
C ASP A 601 -7.16 13.52 -25.87
N ALA A 602 -6.21 13.81 -24.98
CA ALA A 602 -5.76 15.16 -24.66
C ALA A 602 -4.75 15.75 -25.67
N GLY A 603 -4.43 15.02 -26.75
CA GLY A 603 -3.55 15.49 -27.82
C GLY A 603 -2.04 15.39 -27.52
N GLY A 604 -1.63 14.58 -26.55
CA GLY A 604 -0.23 14.37 -26.16
C GLY A 604 0.39 13.06 -26.66
N SER A 605 1.67 12.88 -26.37
CA SER A 605 2.46 11.70 -26.74
C SER A 605 2.75 10.82 -25.50
N PRO A 606 2.08 9.65 -25.33
CA PRO A 606 2.31 8.78 -24.17
C PRO A 606 3.62 8.00 -24.29
N LEU A 607 4.45 8.01 -23.23
CA LEU A 607 5.69 7.23 -23.16
C LEU A 607 5.78 6.40 -21.87
N MET A 608 5.57 5.09 -21.99
CA MET A 608 5.82 4.15 -20.89
C MET A 608 7.33 3.96 -20.69
N TRP A 609 7.79 4.03 -19.44
CA TRP A 609 9.21 3.88 -19.08
C TRP A 609 9.44 3.03 -17.81
N ARG A 610 10.70 2.89 -17.43
CA ARG A 610 11.17 2.10 -16.27
C ARG A 610 10.81 2.81 -14.95
N THR A 611 10.45 2.04 -13.93
CA THR A 611 10.20 2.55 -12.58
C THR A 611 11.51 3.05 -11.95
N GLY A 612 11.48 4.22 -11.33
CA GLY A 612 12.61 4.82 -10.62
C GLY A 612 12.72 6.31 -10.92
N HIS A 613 12.51 7.15 -9.92
CA HIS A 613 12.50 8.61 -10.04
C HIS A 613 13.73 9.21 -10.76
N SER A 614 14.94 8.69 -10.50
CA SER A 614 16.17 9.09 -11.21
C SER A 614 16.16 8.71 -12.70
N LEU A 615 15.56 7.57 -13.08
CA LEU A 615 15.39 7.17 -14.49
C LEU A 615 14.32 7.99 -15.21
N ILE A 616 13.24 8.35 -14.52
CA ILE A 616 12.20 9.22 -15.06
C ILE A 616 12.79 10.62 -15.31
N LYS A 617 13.51 11.22 -14.35
CA LYS A 617 14.23 12.50 -14.55
C LYS A 617 15.23 12.45 -15.71
N ALA A 618 15.97 11.35 -15.85
CA ALA A 618 16.86 11.16 -17.00
C ALA A 618 16.08 11.10 -18.33
N LYS A 619 14.96 10.36 -18.38
CA LYS A 619 14.14 10.21 -19.59
C LYS A 619 13.40 11.48 -19.97
N MET A 620 12.93 12.27 -19.00
CA MET A 620 12.35 13.59 -19.25
C MET A 620 13.35 14.52 -19.93
N ARG A 621 14.63 14.49 -19.52
CA ARG A 621 15.68 15.27 -20.18
C ARG A 621 15.97 14.81 -21.60
N GLU A 622 16.06 13.49 -21.81
CA GLU A 622 16.30 12.89 -23.12
C GLU A 622 15.19 13.23 -24.14
N THR A 623 13.94 13.24 -23.67
CA THR A 623 12.75 13.38 -24.53
C THR A 623 12.09 14.76 -24.50
N GLN A 624 12.62 15.68 -23.68
CA GLN A 624 12.04 17.00 -23.39
C GLN A 624 10.56 16.91 -22.98
N ALA A 625 10.20 15.91 -22.17
CA ALA A 625 8.84 15.71 -21.70
C ALA A 625 8.39 16.82 -20.73
N GLU A 626 7.17 17.32 -20.93
CA GLU A 626 6.59 18.41 -20.11
C GLU A 626 6.02 17.92 -18.77
N LEU A 627 5.71 16.62 -18.69
CA LEU A 627 5.16 15.97 -17.51
C LEU A 627 5.63 14.52 -17.41
N ALA A 628 5.88 14.05 -16.20
CA ALA A 628 5.93 12.63 -15.89
C ALA A 628 5.25 12.31 -14.55
N GLY A 629 4.95 11.03 -14.31
CA GLY A 629 4.60 10.55 -12.99
C GLY A 629 4.74 9.04 -12.84
N GLU A 630 4.88 8.59 -11.59
CA GLU A 630 5.02 7.18 -11.24
C GLU A 630 3.87 6.73 -10.32
N MET A 631 3.51 5.46 -10.40
CA MET A 631 2.50 4.83 -9.53
C MET A 631 2.88 4.86 -8.03
N SER A 632 4.13 5.18 -7.68
CA SER A 632 4.57 5.45 -6.31
C SER A 632 4.18 6.82 -5.76
N GLY A 633 3.66 7.74 -6.59
CA GLY A 633 3.23 9.08 -6.18
C GLY A 633 4.22 10.20 -6.52
N HIS A 634 5.35 9.90 -7.17
CA HIS A 634 6.23 10.94 -7.72
C HIS A 634 5.58 11.60 -8.94
N PHE A 635 5.57 12.93 -8.98
CA PHE A 635 5.10 13.72 -10.12
C PHE A 635 6.15 14.76 -10.51
N PHE A 636 6.45 14.82 -11.80
CA PHE A 636 7.55 15.60 -12.34
C PHE A 636 6.99 16.60 -13.35
N PHE A 637 6.75 17.82 -12.89
CA PHE A 637 6.32 18.89 -13.78
C PHE A 637 7.54 19.57 -14.38
N LYS A 638 7.58 19.66 -15.71
CA LYS A 638 8.49 20.55 -16.44
C LYS A 638 7.75 21.78 -16.97
N GLU A 639 6.48 21.63 -17.33
CA GLU A 639 5.59 22.76 -17.60
C GLU A 639 5.45 23.63 -16.34
N ARG A 640 5.75 24.94 -16.47
CA ARG A 640 5.81 25.96 -15.39
C ARG A 640 6.82 25.67 -14.26
N TRP A 641 7.55 24.56 -14.31
CA TRP A 641 8.44 24.10 -13.23
C TRP A 641 9.78 23.58 -13.78
N TYR A 642 10.52 22.84 -12.95
CA TYR A 642 11.94 22.57 -13.22
C TYR A 642 12.21 21.19 -13.84
N GLY A 643 11.28 20.22 -13.70
CA GLY A 643 11.40 18.85 -14.21
C GLY A 643 11.85 17.82 -13.16
N PHE A 644 11.77 18.15 -11.87
CA PHE A 644 11.98 17.21 -10.77
C PHE A 644 10.67 16.79 -10.09
N ASP A 645 10.76 15.66 -9.39
CA ASP A 645 9.78 15.06 -8.47
C ASP A 645 9.51 16.01 -7.29
N ASP A 646 8.27 16.46 -7.19
CA ASP A 646 7.83 17.38 -6.14
C ASP A 646 6.37 17.12 -5.77
N GLY A 647 6.16 16.44 -4.63
CA GLY A 647 4.83 16.13 -4.14
C GLY A 647 4.06 17.39 -3.71
N ILE A 648 4.75 18.38 -3.14
CA ILE A 648 4.17 19.62 -2.62
C ILE A 648 3.69 20.50 -3.78
N TYR A 649 4.50 20.66 -4.83
CA TYR A 649 4.09 21.35 -6.06
C TYR A 649 2.97 20.58 -6.79
N ALA A 650 3.03 19.24 -6.83
CA ALA A 650 1.94 18.44 -7.40
C ALA A 650 0.61 18.61 -6.64
N ALA A 651 0.66 18.77 -5.31
CA ALA A 651 -0.51 19.08 -4.50
C ALA A 651 -1.06 20.48 -4.83
N ALA A 652 -0.19 21.50 -4.92
CA ALA A 652 -0.60 22.84 -5.31
C ALA A 652 -1.25 22.85 -6.72
N ARG A 653 -0.64 22.19 -7.71
CA ARG A 653 -1.20 22.04 -9.07
C ARG A 653 -2.50 21.25 -9.11
N LEU A 654 -2.67 20.24 -8.25
CA LEU A 654 -3.94 19.55 -8.11
C LEU A 654 -5.04 20.50 -7.60
N LEU A 655 -4.74 21.30 -6.58
CA LEU A 655 -5.72 22.24 -6.02
C LEU A 655 -6.06 23.36 -7.00
N GLU A 656 -5.11 23.85 -7.79
CA GLU A 656 -5.36 24.77 -8.91
C GLU A 656 -6.39 24.18 -9.91
N ILE A 657 -6.15 22.96 -10.40
CA ILE A 657 -7.03 22.29 -11.37
C ILE A 657 -8.43 22.02 -10.78
N LEU A 658 -8.50 21.57 -9.53
CA LEU A 658 -9.78 21.30 -8.86
C LEU A 658 -10.52 22.59 -8.52
N ALA A 659 -9.81 23.67 -8.18
CA ALA A 659 -10.40 24.96 -7.87
C ALA A 659 -10.95 25.65 -9.12
N GLY A 660 -10.19 25.69 -10.20
CA GLY A 660 -10.54 26.31 -11.49
C GLY A 660 -11.53 25.54 -12.36
N ASP A 661 -12.26 24.55 -11.82
CA ASP A 661 -13.31 23.86 -12.57
C ASP A 661 -14.49 24.80 -12.87
N LEU A 662 -14.55 25.29 -14.11
CA LEU A 662 -15.58 26.22 -14.59
C LEU A 662 -17.03 25.69 -14.48
N GLN A 663 -17.22 24.38 -14.26
CA GLN A 663 -18.53 23.77 -14.04
C GLN A 663 -18.95 23.72 -12.56
N GLY A 664 -18.08 24.17 -11.65
CA GLY A 664 -18.33 24.18 -10.20
C GLY A 664 -18.40 22.78 -9.56
N ARG A 665 -17.80 21.77 -10.19
CA ARG A 665 -17.89 20.37 -9.73
C ARG A 665 -17.08 20.15 -8.45
N SER A 666 -17.48 19.16 -7.65
CA SER A 666 -16.67 18.68 -6.53
C SER A 666 -15.45 17.91 -7.04
N ALA A 667 -14.40 17.78 -6.21
CA ALA A 667 -13.23 16.98 -6.56
C ALA A 667 -13.60 15.53 -6.91
N GLU A 668 -14.52 14.93 -6.15
CA GLU A 668 -15.06 13.60 -6.41
C GLU A 668 -15.78 13.49 -7.75
N GLN A 669 -16.58 14.50 -8.14
CA GLN A 669 -17.22 14.54 -9.47
C GLN A 669 -16.18 14.67 -10.60
N ILE A 670 -15.09 15.41 -10.40
CA ILE A 670 -14.00 15.53 -11.39
C ILE A 670 -13.27 14.19 -11.53
N PHE A 671 -12.89 13.55 -10.43
CA PHE A 671 -12.25 12.23 -10.43
C PHE A 671 -13.16 11.13 -11.01
N ALA A 672 -14.49 11.24 -10.86
CA ALA A 672 -15.45 10.34 -11.50
C ALA A 672 -15.48 10.44 -13.04
N THR A 673 -14.94 11.52 -13.64
CA THR A 673 -14.76 11.64 -15.11
C THR A 673 -13.52 10.92 -15.64
N LEU A 674 -12.69 10.37 -14.75
CA LEU A 674 -11.48 9.62 -15.10
C LEU A 674 -11.78 8.12 -15.12
N PRO A 675 -11.40 7.38 -16.16
CA PRO A 675 -11.63 5.94 -16.23
C PRO A 675 -11.01 5.20 -15.04
N LYS A 676 -11.57 4.03 -14.74
CA LYS A 676 -11.22 3.19 -13.60
C LYS A 676 -11.51 1.73 -13.92
N SER A 677 -10.59 0.86 -13.55
CA SER A 677 -10.66 -0.60 -13.70
C SER A 677 -10.75 -1.29 -12.33
N VAL A 678 -11.00 -2.60 -12.35
CA VAL A 678 -10.71 -3.44 -11.18
C VAL A 678 -9.21 -3.67 -11.13
N SER A 679 -8.53 -3.29 -10.04
CA SER A 679 -7.09 -3.52 -9.88
C SER A 679 -6.75 -4.01 -8.49
N THR A 680 -5.61 -4.68 -8.37
CA THR A 680 -5.00 -4.97 -7.07
C THR A 680 -4.28 -3.72 -6.53
N PRO A 681 -4.10 -3.61 -5.21
CA PRO A 681 -3.00 -2.81 -4.66
C PRO A 681 -1.64 -3.33 -5.19
N GLU A 682 -0.56 -2.66 -4.80
CA GLU A 682 0.77 -3.22 -4.99
C GLU A 682 0.94 -4.50 -4.14
N LEU A 683 1.34 -5.59 -4.78
CA LEU A 683 1.58 -6.88 -4.14
C LEU A 683 3.09 -7.11 -4.05
N LYS A 684 3.58 -7.49 -2.87
CA LYS A 684 5.00 -7.71 -2.61
C LYS A 684 5.26 -9.19 -2.31
N VAL A 685 6.30 -9.77 -2.89
CA VAL A 685 6.79 -11.13 -2.59
C VAL A 685 8.23 -11.00 -2.12
N GLU A 686 8.46 -11.29 -0.84
CA GLU A 686 9.78 -11.22 -0.21
C GLU A 686 10.70 -12.34 -0.70
N LEU A 687 11.96 -11.98 -0.95
CA LEU A 687 13.05 -12.86 -1.34
C LEU A 687 14.32 -12.46 -0.57
N ALA A 688 15.40 -13.24 -0.68
CA ALA A 688 16.69 -12.77 -0.17
C ALA A 688 17.26 -11.64 -1.05
N GLU A 689 18.20 -10.88 -0.47
CA GLU A 689 18.96 -9.85 -1.19
C GLU A 689 19.64 -10.46 -2.43
N GLY A 690 19.53 -9.79 -3.58
CA GLY A 690 19.97 -10.30 -4.88
C GLY A 690 19.13 -11.40 -5.55
N GLU A 691 18.33 -12.20 -4.82
CA GLU A 691 17.54 -13.30 -5.43
C GLU A 691 16.44 -12.80 -6.38
N HIS A 692 15.82 -11.67 -6.05
CA HIS A 692 14.76 -11.03 -6.83
C HIS A 692 15.20 -10.69 -8.26
N TYR A 693 16.46 -10.28 -8.48
CA TYR A 693 17.00 -10.09 -9.84
C TYR A 693 17.18 -11.43 -10.58
N ARG A 694 17.83 -12.41 -9.95
CA ARG A 694 18.06 -13.75 -10.53
C ARG A 694 16.75 -14.43 -10.92
N PHE A 695 15.74 -14.29 -10.08
CA PHE A 695 14.39 -14.78 -10.35
C PHE A 695 13.78 -14.12 -11.59
N MET A 696 13.87 -12.79 -11.71
CA MET A 696 13.36 -12.07 -12.88
C MET A 696 14.07 -12.46 -14.17
N ASP A 697 15.38 -12.74 -14.13
CA ASP A 697 16.12 -13.17 -15.31
C ASP A 697 15.74 -14.59 -15.77
N GLN A 698 15.48 -15.50 -14.83
CA GLN A 698 14.91 -16.82 -15.15
C GLN A 698 13.49 -16.69 -15.69
N LEU A 699 12.66 -15.85 -15.08
CA LEU A 699 11.29 -15.60 -15.53
C LEU A 699 11.24 -15.03 -16.95
N ARG A 700 12.09 -14.05 -17.29
CA ARG A 700 12.18 -13.50 -18.66
C ARG A 700 12.54 -14.53 -19.73
N GLN A 701 13.27 -15.59 -19.35
CA GLN A 701 13.68 -16.66 -20.27
C GLN A 701 12.62 -17.76 -20.44
N GLN A 702 11.74 -17.94 -19.44
CA GLN A 702 10.81 -19.07 -19.37
C GLN A 702 9.34 -18.68 -19.51
N ALA A 703 8.96 -17.45 -19.16
CA ALA A 703 7.57 -17.03 -19.10
C ALA A 703 6.95 -16.89 -20.49
N SER A 704 5.83 -17.57 -20.69
CA SER A 704 4.98 -17.41 -21.87
C SER A 704 3.58 -16.95 -21.45
N PHE A 705 3.13 -15.85 -22.03
CA PHE A 705 1.78 -15.33 -21.82
C PHE A 705 1.04 -15.36 -23.16
N GLU A 706 0.24 -16.41 -23.34
CA GLU A 706 -0.59 -16.59 -24.54
C GLU A 706 -1.50 -15.37 -24.75
N ASP A 707 -1.60 -14.93 -26.00
CA ASP A 707 -2.39 -13.79 -26.48
C ASP A 707 -2.09 -12.42 -25.82
N ALA A 708 -0.96 -12.28 -25.13
CA ALA A 708 -0.52 -11.03 -24.51
C ALA A 708 0.51 -10.26 -25.37
N SER A 709 0.44 -8.93 -25.34
CA SER A 709 1.58 -8.09 -25.72
C SER A 709 2.56 -8.00 -24.54
N LEU A 710 3.85 -8.32 -24.77
CA LEU A 710 4.87 -8.31 -23.72
C LEU A 710 5.71 -7.03 -23.75
N ILE A 711 5.85 -6.41 -22.59
CA ILE A 711 6.70 -5.24 -22.34
C ILE A 711 7.72 -5.61 -21.26
N THR A 712 9.01 -5.60 -21.62
CA THR A 712 10.11 -6.10 -20.77
C THR A 712 11.12 -5.02 -20.36
N ILE A 713 10.78 -3.74 -20.56
CA ILE A 713 11.65 -2.58 -20.23
C ILE A 713 12.01 -2.52 -18.74
N ASP A 714 11.09 -2.96 -17.88
CA ASP A 714 11.27 -3.10 -16.43
C ASP A 714 10.38 -4.26 -15.96
N GLY A 715 11.00 -5.31 -15.43
CA GLY A 715 10.33 -6.57 -15.13
C GLY A 715 9.81 -7.32 -16.37
N VAL A 716 8.60 -7.87 -16.24
CA VAL A 716 7.76 -8.43 -17.31
C VAL A 716 6.33 -7.94 -17.08
N ARG A 717 5.85 -7.08 -17.99
CA ARG A 717 4.45 -6.67 -18.12
C ARG A 717 3.81 -7.41 -19.30
N ALA A 718 2.58 -7.87 -19.13
CA ALA A 718 1.78 -8.54 -20.13
C ALA A 718 0.42 -7.86 -20.25
N ASP A 719 0.10 -7.32 -21.41
CA ASP A 719 -1.15 -6.60 -21.72
C ASP A 719 -2.04 -7.44 -22.65
N TRP A 720 -3.27 -7.71 -22.23
CA TRP A 720 -4.37 -8.28 -23.01
C TRP A 720 -5.40 -7.18 -23.35
N PRO A 721 -6.37 -7.43 -24.26
CA PRO A 721 -7.42 -6.45 -24.57
C PRO A 721 -8.31 -6.05 -23.38
N ASP A 722 -8.43 -6.91 -22.37
CA ASP A 722 -9.35 -6.83 -21.21
C ASP A 722 -8.62 -6.62 -19.86
N GLY A 723 -7.29 -6.40 -19.87
CA GLY A 723 -6.50 -6.19 -18.65
C GLY A 723 -5.00 -6.44 -18.82
N TRP A 724 -4.22 -6.16 -17.79
CA TRP A 724 -2.77 -6.38 -17.77
C TRP A 724 -2.25 -6.87 -16.42
N GLY A 725 -1.06 -7.46 -16.44
CA GLY A 725 -0.31 -7.84 -15.23
C GLY A 725 1.16 -7.48 -15.34
N LEU A 726 1.80 -7.22 -14.20
CA LEU A 726 3.22 -6.93 -14.07
C LEU A 726 3.84 -7.77 -12.95
N VAL A 727 5.08 -8.19 -13.17
CA VAL A 727 6.03 -8.53 -12.11
C VAL A 727 7.39 -7.92 -12.41
N ARG A 728 7.98 -7.26 -11.42
CA ARG A 728 9.32 -6.63 -11.51
C ARG A 728 10.11 -6.83 -10.22
N ALA A 729 11.43 -6.72 -10.32
CA ALA A 729 12.31 -6.62 -9.16
C ALA A 729 12.23 -5.21 -8.56
N SER A 730 12.07 -5.07 -7.24
CA SER A 730 12.30 -3.80 -6.57
C SER A 730 13.78 -3.43 -6.60
N ASN A 731 14.08 -2.13 -6.65
CA ASN A 731 15.45 -1.62 -6.68
C ASN A 731 15.95 -1.14 -5.30
N THR A 732 15.03 -1.00 -4.33
CA THR A 732 15.29 -0.46 -2.98
C THR A 732 15.09 -1.49 -1.87
N THR A 733 14.43 -2.61 -2.17
CA THR A 733 14.07 -3.67 -1.22
C THR A 733 14.12 -5.04 -1.91
N PRO A 734 14.42 -6.14 -1.21
CA PRO A 734 14.60 -7.45 -1.82
C PRO A 734 13.26 -8.17 -2.08
N VAL A 735 12.40 -7.54 -2.89
CA VAL A 735 11.05 -8.03 -3.18
C VAL A 735 10.76 -8.05 -4.68
N LEU A 736 9.91 -8.98 -5.11
CA LEU A 736 9.18 -8.82 -6.36
C LEU A 736 7.96 -7.93 -6.10
N VAL A 737 7.74 -6.96 -6.99
CA VAL A 737 6.58 -6.08 -7.00
C VAL A 737 5.65 -6.53 -8.13
N LEU A 738 4.38 -6.75 -7.81
CA LEU A 738 3.35 -7.15 -8.76
C LEU A 738 2.14 -6.22 -8.67
N ARG A 739 1.49 -6.01 -9.82
CA ARG A 739 0.18 -5.34 -9.92
C ARG A 739 -0.62 -5.98 -11.05
N PHE A 740 -1.92 -6.08 -10.85
CA PHE A 740 -2.87 -6.61 -11.83
C PHE A 740 -4.03 -5.63 -12.00
N GLU A 741 -4.52 -5.51 -13.22
CA GLU A 741 -5.66 -4.66 -13.57
C GLU A 741 -6.48 -5.34 -14.67
N ALA A 742 -7.80 -5.23 -14.62
CA ALA A 742 -8.69 -5.70 -15.67
C ALA A 742 -10.03 -4.97 -15.66
N ASP A 743 -10.75 -5.06 -16.77
CA ASP A 743 -12.09 -4.47 -16.93
C ASP A 743 -13.09 -5.05 -15.92
N ASP A 744 -12.93 -6.33 -15.55
CA ASP A 744 -13.80 -7.03 -14.61
C ASP A 744 -13.05 -8.04 -13.69
N PRO A 745 -13.68 -8.53 -12.60
CA PRO A 745 -13.04 -9.47 -11.67
C PRO A 745 -12.73 -10.86 -12.25
N VAL A 746 -13.39 -11.28 -13.32
CA VAL A 746 -13.16 -12.58 -14.00
C VAL A 746 -11.88 -12.50 -14.82
N ALA A 747 -11.72 -11.42 -15.60
CA ALA A 747 -10.49 -11.12 -16.33
C ALA A 747 -9.31 -10.92 -15.36
N LEU A 748 -9.48 -10.18 -14.26
CA LEU A 748 -8.45 -10.00 -13.23
C LEU A 748 -7.97 -11.36 -12.67
N LYS A 749 -8.92 -12.24 -12.33
CA LYS A 749 -8.61 -13.57 -11.79
C LYS A 749 -7.93 -14.46 -12.83
N ARG A 750 -8.30 -14.38 -14.11
CA ARG A 750 -7.61 -15.07 -15.22
C ARG A 750 -6.14 -14.63 -15.30
N ILE A 751 -5.89 -13.33 -15.31
CA ILE A 751 -4.54 -12.75 -15.37
C ILE A 751 -3.70 -13.15 -14.15
N GLN A 752 -4.27 -13.06 -12.94
CA GLN A 752 -3.64 -13.55 -11.72
C GLN A 752 -3.25 -15.03 -11.82
N GLN A 753 -4.13 -15.91 -12.31
CA GLN A 753 -3.79 -17.33 -12.49
C GLN A 753 -2.71 -17.53 -13.56
N LEU A 754 -2.67 -16.73 -14.63
CA LEU A 754 -1.60 -16.78 -15.62
C LEU A 754 -0.24 -16.46 -15.01
N PHE A 755 -0.13 -15.35 -14.27
CA PHE A 755 1.11 -14.99 -13.56
C PHE A 755 1.47 -16.01 -12.49
N ARG A 756 0.50 -16.49 -11.70
CA ARG A 756 0.72 -17.55 -10.70
C ARG A 756 1.33 -18.80 -11.33
N ARG A 757 0.88 -19.24 -12.51
CA ARG A 757 1.48 -20.37 -13.24
C ARG A 757 2.93 -20.09 -13.65
N GLN A 758 3.22 -18.92 -14.23
CA GLN A 758 4.58 -18.59 -14.68
C GLN A 758 5.57 -18.44 -13.52
N LEU A 759 5.16 -17.80 -12.42
CA LEU A 759 6.01 -17.61 -11.24
C LEU A 759 6.33 -18.94 -10.53
N LEU A 760 5.34 -19.83 -10.38
CA LEU A 760 5.54 -21.15 -9.78
C LEU A 760 6.28 -22.13 -10.70
N ALA A 761 6.34 -21.89 -12.01
CA ALA A 761 7.18 -22.65 -12.93
C ALA A 761 8.68 -22.37 -12.68
N VAL A 762 9.05 -21.12 -12.37
CA VAL A 762 10.42 -20.73 -12.01
C VAL A 762 10.77 -21.20 -10.60
N ASN A 763 9.89 -21.00 -9.61
CA ASN A 763 10.08 -21.47 -8.24
C ASN A 763 8.75 -21.96 -7.61
N PRO A 764 8.54 -23.29 -7.56
CA PRO A 764 7.33 -23.89 -6.96
C PRO A 764 7.13 -23.60 -5.46
N GLY A 765 8.16 -23.12 -4.76
CA GLY A 765 8.11 -22.78 -3.33
C GLY A 765 7.66 -21.35 -3.02
N LEU A 766 7.38 -20.51 -4.03
CA LEU A 766 6.97 -19.12 -3.80
C LEU A 766 5.62 -19.02 -3.09
N LYS A 767 5.58 -18.20 -2.05
CA LYS A 767 4.34 -17.79 -1.37
C LYS A 767 3.79 -16.54 -2.05
N LEU A 768 2.82 -16.74 -2.94
CA LEU A 768 2.18 -15.66 -3.69
C LEU A 768 0.97 -15.10 -2.92
N PRO A 769 0.83 -13.77 -2.76
CA PRO A 769 -0.26 -13.14 -1.99
C PRO A 769 -1.58 -12.98 -2.77
N PHE A 770 -1.74 -13.68 -3.90
CA PHE A 770 -2.88 -13.59 -4.83
C PHE A 770 -3.18 -14.94 -5.49
#